data_AF-A0A1H8N3R9-F1
#
_entry.id   AF-A0A1H8N3R9-F1
#
_cell.length_a   1.000
_cell.length_b   1.000
_cell.length_c   1.000
_cell.angle_alpha   90.00
_cell.angle_beta   90.00
_cell.angle_gamma   90.00
#
_symmetry.space_group_name_H-M   'P 1'
#
loop_
_entity.id
_entity.type
_entity.pdbx_description
1 polymer ?
#
loop_
_entity_poly.entity_id
_entity_poly.type
_entity_poly.pdbx_seq_one_letter_code
_entity_poly.pdbx_strand_id
1 'polypeptide(L)'
;MEELEKVQRKLPNQEIDYFKIGKILFSRWYWILASVAITSAISYAYLWYTPKTYATGGTLKVEEKKSEISDIISVMTTPERGPSKIQSITSVLTSRTLILTAIKDLDYRISFYISGRVRTSETYPQKPLDITLVKFDSLNFFHSLITFKPVNPQSFNLTYTLNGKEVQNNYNYGSAVSIGNTSFRIKYPGVIPSKTIYLFKFNIPEDFVGRIQGNLYAGETAKNSNIIAIQQTDSNPQFAADALNAVMNEYVIFDRNQKAQSASQMIDFIDSQLAYLSSEVKGSESSIEKYKKKSKILDVASASTTSATKAAELESNKSLLKIQLIALDQLSTQITKEKNNVTLNFNVGGANLPSLEILVGRLDNLITERASLLTTYNADSQPVQNINQSIIQIKTTALNNIKQIRSGIEKNLQFLDGQLGQVNSTIEALPAAQRDMVSLQRDFDINDKVYSFLSEKKLEAQISRAGILPGATIIELAQPNFNPVSPNEHNIHRTATILGLAIGLGLIILIRVLNPYIYDKETIESLTTIPILGVIRKFPEDIDEGSEQILAISKPKSIFAESVRSVRTNLSFLSSEKASKVICITSEVAGEGKSFVAVNLSSTLSLIDKKVILIGADLRRSRLHKTFHVANDIGLTNYLAHQTEIDDIIRHSGQENLDFIVSGPVPPNPSELLHSKRMSTLIEILKTRYDVVMIDTAPIGLVSDAIPLIRISDINVFVIRSGKSKYYAATVPQRIAQEYHLDNTVIVLNAFEEDLLHSRYYTTKFTGENAGSRYYYYSDYSGYEGSGYYLDDEKKKWWNLKRWFK
;
A
#
# COMPACT_ATOMS: atom_id res chain seq x y z
N MET A 1 64.73 -36.21 12.65
CA MET A 1 63.83 -35.23 12.01
C MET A 1 62.78 -36.03 11.28
N GLU A 2 61.84 -36.59 12.04
CA GLU A 2 60.65 -37.25 11.49
C GLU A 2 59.49 -36.42 12.05
N GLU A 3 58.92 -35.58 11.20
CA GLU A 3 57.82 -34.69 11.53
C GLU A 3 56.57 -35.52 11.83
N LEU A 4 56.14 -35.51 13.10
CA LEU A 4 54.77 -35.84 13.47
C LEU A 4 53.87 -34.76 12.87
N GLU A 5 53.28 -35.04 11.70
CA GLU A 5 52.15 -34.27 11.16
C GLU A 5 51.04 -34.18 12.22
N LYS A 6 50.94 -33.02 12.88
CA LYS A 6 49.79 -32.69 13.74
C LYS A 6 48.55 -32.62 12.84
N VAL A 7 47.75 -33.68 12.82
CA VAL A 7 46.42 -33.72 12.20
C VAL A 7 45.62 -32.50 12.68
N GLN A 8 45.43 -31.51 11.81
CA GLN A 8 44.60 -30.33 12.11
C GLN A 8 43.13 -30.77 12.20
N ARG A 9 42.54 -30.61 13.39
CA ARG A 9 41.12 -30.90 13.63
C ARG A 9 40.25 -29.91 12.86
N LYS A 10 39.41 -30.39 11.94
CA LYS A 10 38.44 -29.58 11.19
C LYS A 10 37.05 -29.69 11.81
N LEU A 11 36.25 -28.64 11.69
CA LEU A 11 34.85 -28.64 12.10
C LEU A 11 33.99 -29.55 11.19
N PRO A 12 32.90 -30.15 11.71
CA PRO A 12 32.01 -30.99 10.93
C PRO A 12 31.25 -30.22 9.84
N ASN A 13 30.99 -30.87 8.71
CA ASN A 13 30.18 -30.32 7.62
C ASN A 13 28.71 -30.18 8.06
N GLN A 14 28.09 -29.06 7.69
CA GLN A 14 26.71 -28.74 8.02
C GLN A 14 25.83 -28.81 6.77
N GLU A 15 24.74 -29.57 6.84
CA GLU A 15 23.71 -29.62 5.81
C GLU A 15 22.39 -29.08 6.37
N ILE A 16 21.65 -28.32 5.56
CA ILE A 16 20.31 -27.81 5.93
C ILE A 16 19.35 -29.00 5.96
N ASP A 17 18.67 -29.17 7.08
CA ASP A 17 17.63 -30.19 7.25
C ASP A 17 16.25 -29.53 7.15
N TYR A 18 15.64 -29.66 5.97
CA TYR A 18 14.29 -29.14 5.69
C TYR A 18 13.21 -29.78 6.57
N PHE A 19 13.41 -31.01 7.04
CA PHE A 19 12.46 -31.69 7.91
C PHE A 19 12.49 -31.08 9.33
N LYS A 20 13.68 -30.71 9.84
CA LYS A 20 13.81 -29.93 11.08
C LYS A 20 13.14 -28.56 10.96
N ILE A 21 13.30 -27.86 9.84
CA ILE A 21 12.61 -26.57 9.59
C ILE A 21 11.10 -26.73 9.69
N GLY A 22 10.54 -27.77 9.04
CA GLY A 22 9.12 -28.10 9.16
C GLY A 22 8.70 -28.30 10.62
N LYS A 23 9.42 -29.13 11.37
CA LYS A 23 9.14 -29.37 12.80
C LYS A 23 9.18 -28.10 13.64
N ILE A 24 10.15 -27.20 13.40
CA ILE A 24 10.24 -25.90 14.10
C ILE A 24 8.96 -25.09 13.88
N LEU A 25 8.51 -24.96 12.64
CA LEU A 25 7.30 -24.21 12.30
C LEU A 25 6.03 -24.85 12.89
N PHE A 26 5.94 -26.18 12.84
CA PHE A 26 4.82 -26.91 13.45
C PHE A 26 4.83 -26.87 14.97
N SER A 27 5.99 -26.73 15.63
CA SER A 27 6.08 -26.69 17.09
C SER A 27 5.36 -25.49 17.73
N ARG A 28 5.14 -24.41 16.96
CA ARG A 28 4.45 -23.19 17.37
C ARG A 28 3.33 -22.80 16.40
N TRP A 29 2.67 -23.79 15.78
CA TRP A 29 1.58 -23.56 14.82
C TRP A 29 0.45 -22.68 15.38
N TYR A 30 0.22 -22.73 16.70
CA TYR A 30 -0.80 -21.93 17.38
C TYR A 30 -0.49 -20.43 17.37
N TRP A 31 0.77 -20.00 17.24
CA TRP A 31 1.12 -18.58 17.03
C TRP A 31 0.68 -18.10 15.65
N ILE A 32 0.87 -18.94 14.63
CA ILE A 32 0.41 -18.66 13.26
C ILE A 32 -1.12 -18.63 13.21
N LEU A 33 -1.79 -19.58 13.88
CA LEU A 33 -3.24 -19.58 13.97
C LEU A 33 -3.77 -18.32 14.70
N ALA A 34 -3.14 -17.95 15.83
CA ALA A 34 -3.53 -16.77 16.60
C ALA A 34 -3.35 -15.48 15.79
N SER A 35 -2.23 -15.32 15.06
CA SER A 35 -2.02 -14.14 14.22
C SER A 35 -3.05 -14.04 13.09
N VAL A 36 -3.36 -15.16 12.41
CA VAL A 36 -4.41 -15.21 11.38
C VAL A 36 -5.79 -14.92 11.96
N ALA A 37 -6.11 -15.43 13.15
CA ALA A 37 -7.39 -15.16 13.80
C ALA A 37 -7.54 -13.66 14.15
N ILE A 38 -6.47 -13.03 14.65
CA ILE A 38 -6.45 -11.60 14.97
C ILE A 38 -6.62 -10.76 13.71
N THR A 39 -5.85 -11.02 12.64
CA THR A 39 -5.98 -10.24 11.40
C THR A 39 -7.33 -10.45 10.72
N SER A 40 -7.90 -11.66 10.82
CA SER A 40 -9.26 -11.96 10.32
C SER A 40 -10.34 -11.21 11.11
N ALA A 41 -10.21 -11.12 12.43
CA ALA A 41 -11.13 -10.34 13.28
C ALA A 41 -11.05 -8.84 12.95
N ILE A 42 -9.84 -8.30 12.75
CA ILE A 42 -9.64 -6.90 12.31
C ILE A 42 -10.27 -6.68 10.93
N SER A 43 -10.07 -7.61 10.00
CA SER A 43 -10.67 -7.57 8.66
C SER A 43 -12.20 -7.55 8.71
N TYR A 44 -12.80 -8.42 9.52
CA TYR A 44 -14.25 -8.44 9.74
C TYR A 44 -14.76 -7.13 10.36
N ALA A 45 -14.07 -6.62 11.38
CA ALA A 45 -14.41 -5.33 11.99
C ALA A 45 -14.32 -4.18 10.97
N TYR A 46 -13.27 -4.13 10.15
CA TYR A 46 -13.11 -3.13 9.09
C TYR A 46 -14.26 -3.18 8.07
N LEU A 47 -14.64 -4.38 7.61
CA LEU A 47 -15.78 -4.58 6.72
C LEU A 47 -17.11 -4.25 7.39
N TRP A 48 -17.19 -4.35 8.73
CA TRP A 48 -18.35 -3.99 9.52
C TRP A 48 -18.48 -2.48 9.79
N TYR A 49 -17.41 -1.68 9.67
CA TYR A 49 -17.45 -0.21 9.73
C TYR A 49 -17.43 0.52 8.38
N THR A 50 -16.74 0.01 7.36
CA THR A 50 -16.58 0.67 6.04
C THR A 50 -17.84 0.64 5.16
N PRO A 51 -18.45 1.79 4.79
CA PRO A 51 -19.65 1.83 3.96
C PRO A 51 -19.43 1.20 2.58
N LYS A 52 -20.48 0.56 2.05
CA LYS A 52 -20.48 -0.03 0.72
C LYS A 52 -20.69 1.06 -0.32
N THR A 53 -19.84 1.12 -1.34
CA THR A 53 -20.01 2.00 -2.50
C THR A 53 -20.35 1.17 -3.72
N TYR A 54 -21.22 1.72 -4.54
CA TYR A 54 -21.77 1.12 -5.75
C TYR A 54 -21.33 1.95 -6.94
N ALA A 55 -21.19 1.31 -8.09
CA ALA A 55 -20.87 2.00 -9.33
C ALA A 55 -21.88 1.68 -10.42
N THR A 56 -22.34 2.72 -11.09
CA THR A 56 -23.28 2.66 -12.21
C THR A 56 -22.63 3.27 -13.43
N GLY A 57 -22.84 2.68 -14.61
CA GLY A 57 -22.25 3.13 -15.86
C GLY A 57 -23.30 3.41 -16.93
N GLY A 58 -23.02 4.37 -17.80
CA GLY A 58 -23.77 4.70 -19.01
C GLY A 58 -22.82 4.97 -20.17
N THR A 59 -23.34 4.94 -21.39
CA THR A 59 -22.52 5.14 -22.59
C THR A 59 -23.11 6.18 -23.53
N LEU A 60 -22.24 7.04 -24.06
CA LEU A 60 -22.59 8.15 -24.94
C LEU A 60 -21.85 8.02 -26.27
N LYS A 61 -22.59 7.98 -27.38
CA LYS A 61 -22.05 8.04 -28.74
C LYS A 61 -21.88 9.49 -29.16
N VAL A 62 -20.71 9.82 -29.68
CA VAL A 62 -20.45 11.11 -30.30
C VAL A 62 -20.56 10.96 -31.82
N GLU A 63 -21.48 11.69 -32.43
CA GLU A 63 -21.60 11.76 -33.89
C GLU A 63 -20.63 12.76 -34.48
N GLU A 64 -19.65 12.26 -35.22
CA GLU A 64 -18.87 13.08 -36.13
C GLU A 64 -19.67 13.27 -37.42
N LYS A 65 -20.30 14.44 -37.59
CA LYS A 65 -20.60 14.89 -38.94
C LYS A 65 -19.26 15.19 -39.61
N LYS A 66 -18.73 14.19 -40.31
CA LYS A 66 -17.66 14.38 -41.28
C LYS A 66 -18.20 15.37 -42.32
N SER A 67 -17.73 16.61 -42.26
CA SER A 67 -17.94 17.53 -43.37
C SER A 67 -17.22 16.91 -44.55
N GLU A 68 -17.92 16.61 -45.65
CA GLU A 68 -17.39 15.93 -46.86
C GLU A 68 -16.20 16.68 -47.52
N ILE A 69 -15.80 17.81 -46.95
CA ILE A 69 -14.68 18.67 -47.35
C ILE A 69 -13.36 18.28 -46.64
N SER A 70 -13.39 17.56 -45.50
CA SER A 70 -12.17 17.23 -44.74
C SER A 70 -11.37 16.05 -45.30
N ASP A 71 -11.99 15.15 -46.07
CA ASP A 71 -11.34 13.94 -46.58
C ASP A 71 -10.32 14.19 -47.71
N ILE A 72 -10.25 15.42 -48.25
CA ILE A 72 -9.26 15.79 -49.27
C ILE A 72 -7.90 16.17 -48.65
N ILE A 73 -7.85 16.52 -47.35
CA ILE A 73 -6.62 17.02 -46.69
C ILE A 73 -6.00 15.99 -45.72
N SER A 74 -6.78 15.00 -45.26
CA SER A 74 -6.31 13.96 -44.33
C SER A 74 -5.34 12.94 -44.94
N VAL A 75 -5.12 12.97 -46.27
CA VAL A 75 -4.19 12.07 -46.98
C VAL A 75 -2.74 12.57 -46.97
N MET A 76 -2.47 13.83 -46.63
CA MET A 76 -1.12 14.44 -46.74
C MET A 76 -0.51 14.98 -45.44
N THR A 77 -1.14 14.82 -44.28
CA THR A 77 -0.56 15.26 -43.00
C THR A 77 -0.51 14.12 -41.99
N THR A 78 0.66 13.91 -41.39
CA THR A 78 0.83 13.08 -40.20
C THR A 78 -0.20 13.48 -39.15
N PRO A 79 -0.89 12.53 -38.49
CA PRO A 79 -1.91 12.85 -37.50
C PRO A 79 -1.23 13.45 -36.26
N GLU A 80 -1.10 14.77 -36.22
CA GLU A 80 -0.72 15.46 -35.01
C GLU A 80 -1.80 15.24 -33.95
N ARG A 81 -1.36 14.64 -32.84
CA ARG A 81 -2.15 14.34 -31.65
C ARG A 81 -2.52 15.64 -30.94
N GLY A 82 -3.53 16.35 -31.44
CA GLY A 82 -4.28 17.30 -30.62
C GLY A 82 -5.03 16.58 -29.50
N PRO A 83 -5.41 17.25 -28.39
CA PRO A 83 -6.28 16.66 -27.38
C PRO A 83 -7.52 16.09 -28.09
N SER A 84 -7.83 14.81 -27.86
CA SER A 84 -8.97 14.16 -28.52
C SER A 84 -10.23 14.97 -28.19
N LYS A 85 -11.15 15.15 -29.15
CA LYS A 85 -12.46 15.79 -28.90
C LYS A 85 -13.19 15.15 -27.70
N ILE A 86 -12.81 13.93 -27.32
CA ILE A 86 -13.32 13.23 -26.15
C ILE A 86 -12.82 13.87 -24.84
N GLN A 87 -11.59 14.38 -24.79
CA GLN A 87 -11.10 15.12 -23.62
C GLN A 87 -11.91 16.41 -23.37
N SER A 88 -12.25 17.16 -24.42
CA SER A 88 -13.08 18.36 -24.25
C SER A 88 -14.49 18.00 -23.78
N ILE A 89 -15.07 16.92 -24.30
CA ILE A 89 -16.38 16.41 -23.83
C ILE A 89 -16.30 15.96 -22.38
N THR A 90 -15.29 15.20 -21.99
CA THR A 90 -15.05 14.79 -20.60
C THR A 90 -14.92 16.00 -19.67
N SER A 91 -14.22 17.07 -20.09
CA SER A 91 -14.12 18.32 -19.32
C SER A 91 -15.47 19.03 -19.18
N VAL A 92 -16.31 19.02 -20.22
CA VAL A 92 -17.65 19.61 -20.16
C VAL A 92 -18.59 18.79 -19.27
N LEU A 93 -18.57 17.46 -19.37
CA LEU A 93 -19.34 16.54 -18.53
C LEU A 93 -19.02 16.69 -17.04
N THR A 94 -17.75 16.97 -16.72
CA THR A 94 -17.28 17.19 -15.34
C THR A 94 -17.35 18.66 -14.90
N SER A 95 -17.86 19.55 -15.75
CA SER A 95 -17.94 20.97 -15.47
C SER A 95 -19.03 21.30 -14.44
N ARG A 96 -18.72 22.24 -13.55
CA ARG A 96 -19.63 22.68 -12.49
C ARG A 96 -20.95 23.22 -13.03
N THR A 97 -20.92 23.97 -14.13
CA THR A 97 -22.11 24.59 -14.74
C THR A 97 -23.11 23.56 -15.25
N LEU A 98 -22.59 22.51 -15.90
CA LEU A 98 -23.42 21.43 -16.42
C LEU A 98 -24.04 20.61 -15.28
N ILE A 99 -23.22 20.24 -14.28
CA ILE A 99 -23.69 19.48 -13.11
C ILE A 99 -24.74 20.28 -12.31
N LEU A 100 -24.54 21.59 -12.10
CA LEU A 100 -25.53 22.46 -11.42
C LEU A 100 -26.87 22.50 -12.16
N THR A 101 -26.85 22.43 -13.50
CA THR A 101 -28.08 22.42 -14.29
C THR A 101 -28.74 21.06 -14.25
N ALA A 102 -27.96 19.98 -14.36
CA ALA A 102 -28.44 18.60 -14.23
C ALA A 102 -29.08 18.31 -12.86
N ILE A 103 -28.55 18.88 -11.77
CA ILE A 103 -29.10 18.70 -10.41
C ILE A 103 -30.48 19.35 -10.25
N LYS A 104 -30.87 20.33 -11.09
CA LYS A 104 -32.19 20.97 -10.98
C LYS A 104 -33.34 19.98 -11.16
N ASP A 105 -33.12 18.94 -11.96
CA ASP A 105 -34.09 17.89 -12.24
C ASP A 105 -34.10 16.78 -11.16
N LEU A 106 -33.14 16.81 -10.23
CA LEU A 106 -33.06 15.89 -9.11
C LEU A 106 -33.72 16.49 -7.86
N ASP A 107 -34.36 15.65 -7.06
CA ASP A 107 -34.85 16.08 -5.75
C ASP A 107 -33.75 16.01 -4.68
N TYR A 108 -32.96 17.08 -4.59
CA TYR A 108 -31.80 17.17 -3.71
C TYR A 108 -32.06 17.94 -2.41
N ARG A 109 -33.17 18.68 -2.27
CA ARG A 109 -33.35 19.68 -1.19
C ARG A 109 -33.31 19.08 0.21
N ILE A 110 -33.78 17.84 0.36
CA ILE A 110 -33.83 17.12 1.63
C ILE A 110 -33.37 15.68 1.40
N SER A 111 -32.31 15.27 2.10
CA SER A 111 -31.85 13.87 2.12
C SER A 111 -32.37 13.16 3.36
N PHE A 112 -32.78 11.91 3.21
CA PHE A 112 -33.29 11.06 4.28
C PHE A 112 -32.37 9.87 4.54
N TYR A 113 -32.21 9.53 5.82
CA TYR A 113 -31.36 8.46 6.32
C TYR A 113 -32.10 7.63 7.37
N ILE A 114 -31.73 6.36 7.48
CA ILE A 114 -32.15 5.47 8.56
C ILE A 114 -30.93 5.17 9.43
N SER A 115 -31.08 5.34 10.75
CA SER A 115 -30.04 4.92 11.70
C SER A 115 -30.10 3.42 11.93
N GLY A 116 -29.10 2.69 11.42
CA GLY A 116 -28.85 1.31 11.82
C GLY A 116 -28.10 1.22 13.16
N ARG A 117 -27.84 -0.01 13.62
CA ARG A 117 -27.05 -0.27 14.85
C ARG A 117 -25.59 0.19 14.74
N VAL A 118 -25.07 0.26 13.52
CA VAL A 118 -23.64 0.46 13.24
C VAL A 118 -23.41 1.59 12.24
N ARG A 119 -24.35 1.78 11.30
CA ARG A 119 -24.23 2.74 10.20
C ARG A 119 -25.55 3.39 9.89
N THR A 120 -25.50 4.60 9.37
CA THR A 120 -26.62 5.28 8.73
C THR A 120 -26.68 4.89 7.26
N SER A 121 -27.89 4.72 6.72
CA SER A 121 -28.10 4.38 5.31
C SER A 121 -29.08 5.36 4.68
N GLU A 122 -28.76 5.88 3.50
CA GLU A 122 -29.62 6.83 2.78
C GLU A 122 -30.78 6.11 2.11
N THR A 123 -31.98 6.69 2.15
CA THR A 123 -33.21 6.04 1.63
C THR A 123 -33.58 6.46 0.22
N TYR A 124 -32.78 7.31 -0.44
CA TYR A 124 -33.07 7.80 -1.80
C TYR A 124 -33.43 6.63 -2.75
N PRO A 125 -34.53 6.72 -3.50
CA PRO A 125 -35.40 7.89 -3.73
C PRO A 125 -36.60 7.96 -2.76
N GLN A 126 -36.72 7.00 -1.83
CA GLN A 126 -37.85 6.94 -0.89
C GLN A 126 -37.78 8.08 0.12
N LYS A 127 -38.91 8.77 0.28
CA LYS A 127 -39.10 9.87 1.24
C LYS A 127 -39.98 9.39 2.40
N PRO A 128 -39.40 8.96 3.52
CA PRO A 128 -40.18 8.50 4.66
C PRO A 128 -40.98 9.61 5.36
N LEU A 129 -40.63 10.89 5.11
CA LEU A 129 -41.30 12.05 5.71
C LEU A 129 -41.64 13.09 4.63
N ASP A 130 -42.83 13.67 4.70
CA ASP A 130 -43.23 14.81 3.88
C ASP A 130 -42.91 16.11 4.62
N ILE A 131 -41.81 16.76 4.21
CA ILE A 131 -41.28 17.99 4.81
C ILE A 131 -41.41 19.13 3.80
N THR A 132 -42.15 20.18 4.18
CA THR A 132 -42.28 21.40 3.39
C THR A 132 -41.48 22.53 3.99
N LEU A 133 -40.56 23.12 3.23
CA LEU A 133 -39.78 24.29 3.64
C LEU A 133 -40.66 25.55 3.64
N VAL A 134 -40.64 26.30 4.75
CA VAL A 134 -41.35 27.59 4.93
C VAL A 134 -40.40 28.76 4.77
N LYS A 135 -39.19 28.66 5.32
CA LYS A 135 -38.11 29.65 5.18
C LYS A 135 -36.77 28.92 5.08
N PHE A 136 -35.98 29.21 4.04
CA PHE A 136 -34.67 28.59 3.83
C PHE A 136 -33.67 29.66 3.35
N ASP A 137 -32.62 29.87 4.13
CA ASP A 137 -31.50 30.75 3.80
C ASP A 137 -30.32 29.87 3.38
N SER A 138 -29.93 29.92 2.10
CA SER A 138 -28.85 29.08 1.56
C SER A 138 -27.46 29.37 2.15
N LEU A 139 -27.26 30.53 2.79
CA LEU A 139 -25.96 30.91 3.37
C LEU A 139 -25.85 30.57 4.86
N ASN A 140 -26.97 30.57 5.60
CA ASN A 140 -26.97 30.38 7.06
C ASN A 140 -28.02 29.35 7.50
N PHE A 141 -28.07 28.17 6.87
CA PHE A 141 -29.00 27.10 7.26
C PHE A 141 -28.38 26.07 8.20
N PHE A 142 -29.23 25.20 8.74
CA PHE A 142 -28.80 24.09 9.59
C PHE A 142 -28.29 22.91 8.75
N HIS A 143 -26.97 22.66 8.77
CA HIS A 143 -26.30 21.63 7.95
C HIS A 143 -26.27 20.22 8.57
N SER A 144 -26.51 20.06 9.88
CA SER A 144 -26.35 18.78 10.56
C SER A 144 -27.57 17.86 10.41
N LEU A 145 -27.36 16.56 10.66
CA LEU A 145 -28.43 15.57 10.68
C LEU A 145 -29.41 15.86 11.83
N ILE A 146 -30.70 15.88 11.50
CA ILE A 146 -31.80 16.01 12.46
C ILE A 146 -32.42 14.63 12.65
N THR A 147 -32.47 14.16 13.89
CA THR A 147 -33.11 12.89 14.24
C THR A 147 -34.60 13.09 14.46
N PHE A 148 -35.42 12.29 13.80
CA PHE A 148 -36.87 12.27 13.93
C PHE A 148 -37.33 10.99 14.65
N LYS A 149 -38.14 11.15 15.70
CA LYS A 149 -38.80 10.04 16.41
C LYS A 149 -40.30 10.33 16.56
N PRO A 150 -41.21 9.47 16.06
CA PRO A 150 -42.63 9.62 16.30
C PRO A 150 -42.97 9.33 17.77
N VAL A 151 -43.78 10.19 18.41
CA VAL A 151 -44.25 9.99 19.79
C VAL A 151 -45.68 9.47 19.80
N ASN A 152 -46.58 10.15 19.09
CA ASN A 152 -47.98 9.76 18.92
C ASN A 152 -48.51 10.27 17.55
N PRO A 153 -49.77 10.01 17.16
CA PRO A 153 -50.31 10.50 15.89
C PRO A 153 -50.39 12.03 15.74
N GLN A 154 -50.18 12.79 16.81
CA GLN A 154 -50.28 14.26 16.86
C GLN A 154 -48.93 14.97 17.05
N SER A 155 -47.93 14.31 17.63
CA SER A 155 -46.63 14.88 17.97
C SER A 155 -45.44 13.98 17.68
N PHE A 156 -44.29 14.61 17.48
CA PHE A 156 -43.01 14.00 17.22
C PHE A 156 -41.89 14.70 17.99
N ASN A 157 -40.76 14.02 18.15
CA ASN A 157 -39.58 14.53 18.80
C ASN A 157 -38.47 14.73 17.76
N LEU A 158 -37.81 15.89 17.81
CA LEU A 158 -36.60 16.16 17.04
C LEU A 158 -35.40 16.29 17.97
N THR A 159 -34.29 15.64 17.60
CA THR A 159 -32.99 15.80 18.25
C THR A 159 -31.99 16.34 17.24
N TYR A 160 -31.32 17.44 17.58
CA TYR A 160 -30.35 18.12 16.72
C TYR A 160 -29.29 18.86 17.54
N THR A 161 -28.10 19.06 16.98
CA THR A 161 -26.99 19.70 17.68
C THR A 161 -26.89 21.17 17.33
N LEU A 162 -27.13 22.07 18.29
CA LEU A 162 -27.00 23.51 18.11
C LEU A 162 -25.83 24.03 18.97
N ASN A 163 -24.86 24.72 18.38
CA ASN A 163 -23.66 25.24 19.06
C ASN A 163 -22.92 24.18 19.90
N GLY A 164 -22.85 22.93 19.40
CA GLY A 164 -22.17 21.83 20.06
C GLY A 164 -22.94 21.16 21.21
N LYS A 165 -24.18 21.59 21.52
CA LYS A 165 -25.07 20.95 22.50
C LYS A 165 -26.22 20.23 21.79
N GLU A 166 -26.52 19.00 22.21
CA GLU A 166 -27.72 18.31 21.76
C GLU A 166 -28.98 18.95 22.35
N VAL A 167 -29.89 19.37 21.48
CA VAL A 167 -31.19 19.93 21.83
C VAL A 167 -32.25 18.93 21.41
N GLN A 168 -33.18 18.62 22.33
CA GLN A 168 -34.27 17.70 22.10
C GLN A 168 -35.60 18.39 22.41
N ASN A 169 -36.44 18.58 21.37
CA ASN A 169 -37.72 19.29 21.48
C ASN A 169 -38.87 18.46 20.89
N ASN A 170 -40.07 18.60 21.48
CA ASN A 170 -41.30 17.99 21.00
C ASN A 170 -42.11 19.01 20.17
N TYR A 171 -42.63 18.58 19.03
CA TYR A 171 -43.41 19.41 18.11
C TYR A 171 -44.66 18.67 17.63
N ASN A 172 -45.66 19.41 17.17
CA ASN A 172 -46.89 18.85 16.61
C ASN A 172 -46.82 18.78 15.08
N TYR A 173 -47.41 17.75 14.46
CA TYR A 173 -47.48 17.65 13.00
C TYR A 173 -48.21 18.87 12.41
N GLY A 174 -47.73 19.36 11.26
CA GLY A 174 -48.26 20.55 10.58
C GLY A 174 -47.85 21.90 11.18
N SER A 175 -47.31 21.93 12.42
CA SER A 175 -46.77 23.16 13.01
C SER A 175 -45.42 23.54 12.40
N ALA A 176 -45.12 24.84 12.32
CA ALA A 176 -43.84 25.32 11.82
C ALA A 176 -42.74 25.13 12.88
N VAL A 177 -41.68 24.41 12.51
CA VAL A 177 -40.48 24.19 13.31
C VAL A 177 -39.39 25.08 12.76
N SER A 178 -38.74 25.86 13.62
CA SER A 178 -37.62 26.73 13.27
C SER A 178 -36.35 26.28 13.97
N ILE A 179 -35.33 25.93 13.19
CA ILE A 179 -33.98 25.56 13.67
C ILE A 179 -32.99 26.50 12.99
N GLY A 180 -32.36 27.39 13.75
CA GLY A 180 -31.54 28.46 13.18
C GLY A 180 -32.36 29.35 12.24
N ASN A 181 -31.87 29.60 11.03
CA ASN A 181 -32.62 30.34 9.99
C ASN A 181 -33.45 29.45 9.07
N THR A 182 -33.57 28.14 9.36
CA THR A 182 -34.38 27.20 8.58
C THR A 182 -35.71 26.95 9.27
N SER A 183 -36.83 27.23 8.59
CA SER A 183 -38.18 26.92 9.08
C SER A 183 -38.89 25.95 8.13
N PHE A 184 -39.48 24.90 8.68
CA PHE A 184 -40.13 23.83 7.92
C PHE A 184 -41.36 23.26 8.65
N ARG A 185 -42.20 22.51 7.95
CA ARG A 185 -43.34 21.77 8.50
C ARG A 185 -43.25 20.31 8.11
N ILE A 186 -43.57 19.41 9.04
CA ILE A 186 -43.63 17.97 8.79
C ILE A 186 -45.10 17.55 8.81
N LYS A 187 -45.60 16.95 7.72
CA LYS A 187 -46.94 16.35 7.71
C LYS A 187 -46.91 14.97 8.36
N TYR A 188 -48.06 14.54 8.88
CA TYR A 188 -48.18 13.20 9.47
C TYR A 188 -47.94 12.12 8.40
N PRO A 189 -46.90 11.28 8.53
CA PRO A 189 -46.51 10.31 7.51
C PRO A 189 -47.29 8.98 7.59
N GLY A 190 -48.27 8.85 8.49
CA GLY A 190 -49.03 7.62 8.70
C GLY A 190 -48.37 6.66 9.70
N VAL A 191 -48.49 5.35 9.45
CA VAL A 191 -47.93 4.30 10.33
C VAL A 191 -46.43 4.17 10.09
N ILE A 192 -45.64 4.65 11.04
CA ILE A 192 -44.18 4.51 11.02
C ILE A 192 -43.78 3.31 11.89
N PRO A 193 -42.86 2.44 11.44
CA PRO A 193 -42.32 1.38 12.29
C PRO A 193 -41.68 1.96 13.56
N SER A 194 -42.18 1.56 14.73
CA SER A 194 -41.79 2.15 16.03
C SER A 194 -40.32 1.96 16.43
N LYS A 195 -39.59 1.08 15.74
CA LYS A 195 -38.16 0.81 15.99
C LYS A 195 -37.20 1.54 15.05
N THR A 196 -37.70 2.22 14.02
CA THR A 196 -36.84 2.86 13.02
C THR A 196 -36.62 4.31 13.37
N ILE A 197 -35.34 4.70 13.53
CA ILE A 197 -34.94 6.09 13.73
C ILE A 197 -34.63 6.68 12.36
N TYR A 198 -35.39 7.71 11.98
CA TYR A 198 -35.16 8.44 10.74
C TYR A 198 -34.31 9.66 11.03
N LEU A 199 -33.37 9.96 10.14
CA LEU A 199 -32.66 11.23 10.13
C LEU A 199 -32.90 11.93 8.81
N PHE A 200 -32.85 13.26 8.82
CA PHE A 200 -32.89 14.05 7.60
C PHE A 200 -31.93 15.22 7.69
N LYS A 201 -31.51 15.75 6.54
CA LYS A 201 -30.73 16.98 6.43
C LYS A 201 -31.22 17.82 5.27
N PHE A 202 -31.01 19.12 5.37
CA PHE A 202 -31.21 20.05 4.26
C PHE A 202 -29.93 20.16 3.45
N ASN A 203 -30.06 20.36 2.15
CA ASN A 203 -28.92 20.47 1.25
C ASN A 203 -29.02 21.70 0.36
N ILE A 204 -27.86 22.18 -0.08
CA ILE A 204 -27.74 23.18 -1.16
C ILE A 204 -27.22 22.52 -2.44
N PRO A 205 -27.41 23.15 -3.62
CA PRO A 205 -26.88 22.64 -4.88
C PRO A 205 -25.37 22.32 -4.81
N GLU A 206 -24.61 23.14 -4.10
CA GLU A 206 -23.16 23.01 -3.95
C GLU A 206 -22.75 21.71 -3.25
N ASP A 207 -23.52 21.23 -2.26
CA ASP A 207 -23.27 19.96 -1.56
C ASP A 207 -23.36 18.77 -2.53
N PHE A 208 -24.25 18.87 -3.52
CA PHE A 208 -24.48 17.83 -4.52
C PHE A 208 -23.49 17.91 -5.67
N VAL A 209 -23.05 19.10 -6.06
CA VAL A 209 -21.99 19.26 -7.08
C VAL A 209 -20.74 18.52 -6.63
N GLY A 210 -20.28 18.73 -5.39
CA GLY A 210 -19.10 18.03 -4.87
C GLY A 210 -19.27 16.51 -4.83
N ARG A 211 -20.47 16.03 -4.42
CA ARG A 211 -20.82 14.61 -4.38
C ARG A 211 -20.81 13.96 -5.77
N ILE A 212 -21.36 14.64 -6.77
CA ILE A 212 -21.42 14.13 -8.15
C ILE A 212 -20.03 14.21 -8.79
N GLN A 213 -19.45 15.42 -8.83
CA GLN A 213 -18.19 15.71 -9.51
C GLN A 213 -17.01 14.88 -8.98
N GLY A 214 -16.91 14.69 -7.66
CA GLY A 214 -15.82 13.92 -7.05
C GLY A 214 -15.86 12.42 -7.37
N ASN A 215 -17.01 11.91 -7.82
CA ASN A 215 -17.25 10.49 -8.05
C ASN A 215 -17.65 10.16 -9.49
N LEU A 216 -17.59 11.16 -10.39
CA LEU A 216 -17.89 11.04 -11.81
C LEU A 216 -16.61 10.77 -12.59
N TYR A 217 -16.60 9.70 -13.36
CA TYR A 217 -15.53 9.33 -14.26
C TYR A 217 -16.08 9.27 -15.68
N ALA A 218 -15.39 9.91 -16.64
CA ALA A 218 -15.73 9.83 -18.06
C ALA A 218 -14.47 9.57 -18.87
N GLY A 219 -14.50 8.56 -19.74
CA GLY A 219 -13.35 8.15 -20.54
C GLY A 219 -13.72 7.39 -21.81
N GLU A 220 -12.74 7.21 -22.69
CA GLU A 220 -12.89 6.44 -23.92
C GLU A 220 -13.07 4.94 -23.60
N THR A 221 -14.10 4.30 -24.17
CA THR A 221 -14.33 2.86 -24.00
C THR A 221 -13.22 2.04 -24.67
N ALA A 222 -12.77 2.51 -25.84
CA ALA A 222 -11.61 2.00 -26.56
C ALA A 222 -10.90 3.16 -27.27
N LYS A 223 -9.57 3.03 -27.47
CA LYS A 223 -8.78 4.04 -28.20
C LYS A 223 -9.38 4.25 -29.60
N ASN A 224 -9.63 5.51 -29.97
CA ASN A 224 -10.26 5.91 -31.24
C ASN A 224 -11.72 5.46 -31.41
N SER A 225 -12.43 5.16 -30.31
CA SER A 225 -13.87 4.93 -30.37
C SER A 225 -14.63 6.24 -30.19
N ASN A 226 -15.70 6.43 -30.95
CA ASN A 226 -16.63 7.56 -30.76
C ASN A 226 -17.63 7.28 -29.62
N ILE A 227 -17.23 6.47 -28.62
CA ILE A 227 -18.07 6.04 -27.51
C ILE A 227 -17.38 6.36 -26.19
N ILE A 228 -18.04 7.20 -25.41
CA ILE A 228 -17.60 7.63 -24.09
C ILE A 228 -18.32 6.78 -23.06
N ALA A 229 -17.55 6.07 -22.23
CA ALA A 229 -18.06 5.40 -21.04
C ALA A 229 -18.04 6.38 -19.88
N ILE A 230 -19.17 6.54 -19.22
CA ILE A 230 -19.34 7.43 -18.07
C ILE A 230 -19.77 6.59 -16.89
N GLN A 231 -19.15 6.79 -15.75
CA GLN A 231 -19.36 6.02 -14.53
C GLN A 231 -19.54 6.97 -13.35
N GLN A 232 -20.51 6.67 -12.50
CA GLN A 232 -20.75 7.37 -11.24
C GLN A 232 -20.64 6.39 -10.09
N THR A 233 -19.97 6.80 -9.02
CA THR A 233 -19.89 6.01 -7.78
C THR A 233 -20.60 6.72 -6.62
N ASP A 234 -21.32 5.96 -5.79
CA ASP A 234 -21.97 6.51 -4.61
C ASP A 234 -22.29 5.42 -3.56
N SER A 235 -22.62 5.82 -2.33
CA SER A 235 -23.15 4.91 -1.31
C SER A 235 -24.59 4.45 -1.59
N ASN A 236 -25.35 5.23 -2.37
CA ASN A 236 -26.69 4.88 -2.82
C ASN A 236 -26.68 4.55 -4.34
N PRO A 237 -27.00 3.31 -4.74
CA PRO A 237 -26.93 2.88 -6.14
C PRO A 237 -27.97 3.54 -7.04
N GLN A 238 -29.14 3.90 -6.49
CA GLN A 238 -30.17 4.59 -7.26
C GLN A 238 -29.76 6.03 -7.54
N PHE A 239 -29.24 6.73 -6.52
CA PHE A 239 -28.74 8.09 -6.68
C PHE A 239 -27.62 8.17 -7.72
N ALA A 240 -26.68 7.21 -7.70
CA ALA A 240 -25.61 7.16 -8.70
C ALA A 240 -26.16 7.07 -10.14
N ALA A 241 -27.16 6.21 -10.37
CA ALA A 241 -27.79 6.06 -11.68
C ALA A 241 -28.56 7.32 -12.10
N ASP A 242 -29.40 7.86 -11.21
CA ASP A 242 -30.24 9.03 -11.51
C ASP A 242 -29.38 10.29 -11.75
N ALA A 243 -28.34 10.50 -10.93
CA ALA A 243 -27.38 11.58 -11.11
C ALA A 243 -26.61 11.47 -12.44
N LEU A 244 -26.14 10.26 -12.77
CA LEU A 244 -25.44 10.03 -14.04
C LEU A 244 -26.36 10.27 -15.25
N ASN A 245 -27.60 9.77 -15.19
CA ASN A 245 -28.58 10.00 -16.24
C ASN A 245 -28.93 11.49 -16.41
N ALA A 246 -29.09 12.23 -15.31
CA ALA A 246 -29.32 13.67 -15.35
C ALA A 246 -28.16 14.42 -16.03
N VAL A 247 -26.92 14.09 -15.68
CA VAL A 247 -25.71 14.69 -16.30
C VAL A 247 -25.63 14.36 -17.79
N MET A 248 -25.88 13.11 -18.18
CA MET A 248 -25.88 12.71 -19.60
C MET A 248 -26.96 13.45 -20.41
N ASN A 249 -28.19 13.54 -19.87
CA ASN A 249 -29.29 14.24 -20.52
C ASN A 249 -29.00 15.74 -20.67
N GLU A 250 -28.49 16.38 -19.62
CA GLU A 250 -28.16 17.80 -19.66
C GLU A 250 -27.04 18.08 -20.67
N TYR A 251 -26.06 17.18 -20.82
CA TYR A 251 -25.03 17.33 -21.84
C TYR A 251 -25.59 17.26 -23.27
N VAL A 252 -26.53 16.36 -23.54
CA VAL A 252 -27.21 16.29 -24.85
C VAL A 252 -27.95 17.59 -25.17
N ILE A 253 -28.58 18.20 -24.16
CA ILE A 253 -29.27 19.50 -24.28
C ILE A 253 -28.26 20.62 -24.51
N PHE A 254 -27.17 20.65 -23.73
CA PHE A 254 -26.09 21.62 -23.85
C PHE A 254 -25.47 21.60 -25.25
N ASP A 255 -25.12 20.42 -25.79
CA ASP A 255 -24.55 20.27 -27.13
C ASP A 255 -25.52 20.74 -28.22
N ARG A 256 -26.81 20.36 -28.12
CA ARG A 256 -27.84 20.83 -29.05
C ARG A 256 -27.95 22.37 -29.05
N ASN A 257 -28.01 22.97 -27.86
CA ASN A 257 -28.13 24.42 -27.72
C ASN A 257 -26.91 25.16 -28.26
N GLN A 258 -25.70 24.64 -28.00
CA GLN A 258 -24.47 25.20 -28.53
C GLN A 258 -24.45 25.18 -30.06
N LYS A 259 -24.87 24.06 -30.68
CA LYS A 259 -25.00 23.96 -32.15
C LYS A 259 -26.07 24.88 -32.73
N ALA A 260 -27.21 25.01 -32.05
CA ALA A 260 -28.31 25.88 -32.49
C ALA A 260 -27.94 27.36 -32.43
N GLN A 261 -27.25 27.77 -31.37
CA GLN A 261 -26.73 29.12 -31.21
C GLN A 261 -25.72 29.44 -32.31
N SER A 262 -24.79 28.52 -32.56
CA SER A 262 -23.78 28.64 -33.61
C SER A 262 -24.39 28.82 -35.00
N ALA A 263 -25.38 28.00 -35.37
CA ALA A 263 -26.06 28.11 -36.66
C ALA A 263 -26.87 29.41 -36.79
N SER A 264 -27.51 29.86 -35.70
CA SER A 264 -28.28 31.12 -35.71
C SER A 264 -27.39 32.32 -35.96
N GLN A 265 -26.22 32.38 -35.32
CA GLN A 265 -25.25 33.47 -35.51
C GLN A 265 -24.69 33.51 -36.94
N MET A 266 -24.48 32.34 -37.57
CA MET A 266 -24.09 32.27 -38.97
C MET A 266 -25.18 32.82 -39.89
N ILE A 267 -26.45 32.47 -39.65
CA ILE A 267 -27.59 32.98 -40.43
C ILE A 267 -27.68 34.50 -40.28
N ASP A 268 -27.61 35.03 -39.06
CA ASP A 268 -27.70 36.47 -38.80
C ASP A 268 -26.55 37.24 -39.48
N PHE A 269 -25.34 36.67 -39.49
CA PHE A 269 -24.21 37.24 -40.22
C PHE A 269 -24.50 37.29 -41.73
N ILE A 270 -24.90 36.18 -42.33
CA ILE A 270 -25.18 36.11 -43.77
C ILE A 270 -26.34 37.04 -44.15
N ASP A 271 -27.39 37.13 -43.33
CA ASP A 271 -28.52 38.02 -43.55
C ASP A 271 -28.12 39.49 -43.65
N SER A 272 -27.19 39.93 -42.79
CA SER A 272 -26.64 41.28 -42.86
C SER A 272 -25.92 41.56 -44.19
N GLN A 273 -25.23 40.55 -44.75
CA GLN A 273 -24.50 40.68 -46.01
C GLN A 273 -25.44 40.61 -47.23
N LEU A 274 -26.43 39.72 -47.20
CA LEU A 274 -27.43 39.58 -48.27
C LEU A 274 -28.30 40.83 -48.43
N ALA A 275 -28.65 41.52 -47.33
CA ALA A 275 -29.41 42.77 -47.39
C ALA A 275 -28.65 43.87 -48.17
N TYR A 276 -27.35 44.00 -47.92
CA TYR A 276 -26.47 44.91 -48.64
C TYR A 276 -26.35 44.51 -50.12
N LEU A 277 -25.99 43.24 -50.40
CA LEU A 277 -25.81 42.74 -51.76
C LEU A 277 -27.09 42.82 -52.60
N SER A 278 -28.26 42.57 -52.02
CA SER A 278 -29.55 42.69 -52.73
C SER A 278 -29.82 44.10 -53.21
N SER A 279 -29.45 45.12 -52.43
CA SER A 279 -29.54 46.53 -52.84
C SER A 279 -28.59 46.81 -54.01
N GLU A 280 -27.37 46.30 -53.95
CA GLU A 280 -26.36 46.47 -55.00
C GLU A 280 -26.78 45.77 -56.31
N VAL A 281 -27.32 44.54 -56.26
CA VAL A 281 -27.85 43.84 -57.44
C VAL A 281 -28.96 44.65 -58.10
N LYS A 282 -29.95 45.14 -57.33
CA LYS A 282 -31.06 45.96 -57.86
C LYS A 282 -30.57 47.29 -58.43
N GLY A 283 -29.58 47.91 -57.79
CA GLY A 283 -28.94 49.13 -58.25
C GLY A 283 -28.23 48.94 -59.60
N SER A 284 -27.46 47.86 -59.73
CA SER A 284 -26.78 47.48 -60.97
C SER A 284 -27.79 47.11 -62.07
N GLU A 285 -28.86 46.38 -61.76
CA GLU A 285 -29.93 46.02 -62.69
C GLU A 285 -30.61 47.28 -63.27
N SER A 286 -31.00 48.22 -62.41
CA SER A 286 -31.61 49.50 -62.84
C SER A 286 -30.63 50.34 -63.68
N SER A 287 -29.34 50.31 -63.34
CA SER A 287 -28.29 51.02 -64.08
C SER A 287 -28.09 50.44 -65.47
N ILE A 288 -28.07 49.10 -65.61
CA ILE A 288 -28.06 48.40 -66.91
C ILE A 288 -29.31 48.76 -67.73
N GLU A 289 -30.50 48.72 -67.13
CA GLU A 289 -31.75 49.02 -67.81
C GLU A 289 -31.79 50.46 -68.36
N LYS A 290 -31.43 51.45 -67.53
CA LYS A 290 -31.32 52.86 -67.92
C LYS A 290 -30.29 53.06 -69.01
N TYR A 291 -29.15 52.37 -68.92
CA TYR A 291 -28.10 52.44 -69.92
C TYR A 291 -28.55 51.86 -71.26
N LYS A 292 -29.15 50.66 -71.28
CA LYS A 292 -29.70 50.02 -72.48
C LYS A 292 -30.74 50.89 -73.19
N LYS A 293 -31.66 51.51 -72.42
CA LYS A 293 -32.65 52.45 -72.97
C LYS A 293 -32.00 53.69 -73.61
N LYS A 294 -30.89 54.18 -73.05
CA LYS A 294 -30.18 55.38 -73.52
C LYS A 294 -29.28 55.10 -74.72
N SER A 295 -28.56 53.97 -74.73
CA SER A 295 -27.51 53.68 -75.72
C SER A 295 -27.98 52.87 -76.93
N LYS A 296 -29.17 52.25 -76.88
CA LYS A 296 -29.72 51.34 -77.92
C LYS A 296 -28.82 50.16 -78.29
N ILE A 297 -27.82 49.85 -77.48
CA ILE A 297 -26.93 48.69 -77.67
C ILE A 297 -27.65 47.45 -77.15
N LEU A 298 -27.93 46.50 -78.05
CA LEU A 298 -28.60 45.24 -77.73
C LEU A 298 -27.62 44.10 -77.45
N ASP A 299 -26.39 44.16 -77.99
CA ASP A 299 -25.43 43.06 -77.84
C ASP A 299 -23.96 43.52 -77.77
N VAL A 300 -23.18 42.83 -76.95
CA VAL A 300 -21.74 43.08 -76.73
C VAL A 300 -20.95 42.04 -77.51
N ALA A 301 -19.87 42.43 -78.20
CA ALA A 301 -19.06 41.50 -79.00
C ALA A 301 -18.53 40.31 -78.16
N SER A 302 -18.44 39.11 -78.75
CA SER A 302 -18.05 37.87 -78.07
C SER A 302 -16.66 37.93 -77.40
N ALA A 303 -15.69 38.63 -78.00
CA ALA A 303 -14.35 38.83 -77.42
C ALA A 303 -14.34 39.73 -76.16
N SER A 304 -15.24 40.73 -76.10
CA SER A 304 -15.42 41.59 -74.92
C SER A 304 -16.08 40.84 -73.76
N THR A 305 -16.86 39.79 -74.07
CA THR A 305 -17.56 38.95 -73.09
C THR A 305 -16.60 38.04 -72.31
N THR A 306 -15.54 37.51 -72.95
CA THR A 306 -14.54 36.66 -72.28
C THR A 306 -13.73 37.43 -71.24
N SER A 307 -13.24 38.63 -71.59
CA SER A 307 -12.51 39.50 -70.65
C SER A 307 -13.41 40.00 -69.53
N ALA A 308 -14.67 40.32 -69.83
CA ALA A 308 -15.67 40.70 -68.82
C ALA A 308 -15.96 39.55 -67.84
N THR A 309 -16.13 38.32 -68.34
CA THR A 309 -16.38 37.12 -67.52
C THR A 309 -15.19 36.82 -66.60
N LYS A 310 -13.96 36.91 -67.13
CA LYS A 310 -12.74 36.73 -66.33
C LYS A 310 -12.59 37.83 -65.27
N ALA A 311 -12.90 39.08 -65.60
CA ALA A 311 -12.91 40.17 -64.63
C ALA A 311 -13.98 39.95 -63.54
N ALA A 312 -15.20 39.54 -63.92
CA ALA A 312 -16.27 39.21 -62.99
C ALA A 312 -15.90 38.05 -62.06
N GLU A 313 -15.21 37.02 -62.56
CA GLU A 313 -14.72 35.91 -61.74
C GLU A 313 -13.66 36.35 -60.73
N LEU A 314 -12.65 37.11 -61.16
CA LEU A 314 -11.60 37.64 -60.28
C LEU A 314 -12.17 38.60 -59.24
N GLU A 315 -13.10 39.48 -59.61
CA GLU A 315 -13.77 40.38 -58.66
C GLU A 315 -14.74 39.65 -57.72
N SER A 316 -15.43 38.60 -58.18
CA SER A 316 -16.22 37.73 -57.32
C SER A 316 -15.35 37.07 -56.26
N ASN A 317 -14.18 36.54 -56.65
CA ASN A 317 -13.21 35.97 -55.70
C ASN A 317 -12.68 37.03 -54.72
N LYS A 318 -12.41 38.24 -55.21
CA LYS A 318 -12.02 39.40 -54.38
C LYS A 318 -13.12 39.76 -53.37
N SER A 319 -14.39 39.75 -53.78
CA SER A 319 -15.53 40.06 -52.94
C SER A 319 -15.71 39.03 -51.82
N LEU A 320 -15.55 37.74 -52.13
CA LEU A 320 -15.56 36.67 -51.13
C LEU A 320 -14.42 36.82 -50.10
N LEU A 321 -13.20 37.16 -50.54
CA LEU A 321 -12.08 37.45 -49.64
C LEU A 321 -12.33 38.68 -48.76
N LYS A 322 -13.01 39.72 -49.28
CA LYS A 322 -13.42 40.88 -48.47
C LYS A 322 -14.44 40.51 -47.41
N ILE A 323 -15.40 39.64 -47.73
CA ILE A 323 -16.37 39.11 -46.74
C ILE A 323 -15.64 38.34 -45.64
N GLN A 324 -14.60 37.55 -45.99
CA GLN A 324 -13.75 36.89 -45.00
C GLN A 324 -13.02 37.89 -44.09
N LEU A 325 -12.51 39.01 -44.63
CA LEU A 325 -11.90 40.07 -43.82
C LEU A 325 -12.90 40.71 -42.85
N ILE A 326 -14.11 41.02 -43.31
CA ILE A 326 -15.18 41.60 -42.47
C ILE A 326 -15.46 40.69 -41.28
N ALA A 327 -15.50 39.39 -41.52
CA ALA A 327 -15.72 38.43 -40.46
C ALA A 327 -14.53 38.29 -39.49
N LEU A 328 -13.28 38.30 -40.00
CA LEU A 328 -12.09 38.31 -39.15
C LEU A 328 -12.05 39.57 -38.26
N ASP A 329 -12.54 40.71 -38.76
CA ASP A 329 -12.63 41.95 -38.00
C ASP A 329 -13.71 41.89 -36.92
N GLN A 330 -14.86 41.29 -37.23
CA GLN A 330 -15.89 41.00 -36.23
C GLN A 330 -15.37 40.07 -35.13
N LEU A 331 -14.65 39.00 -35.51
CA LEU A 331 -14.03 38.07 -34.60
C LEU A 331 -12.99 38.74 -33.69
N SER A 332 -12.08 39.52 -34.29
CA SER A 332 -11.08 40.32 -33.57
C SER A 332 -11.76 41.26 -32.56
N THR A 333 -12.85 41.90 -32.96
CA THR A 333 -13.65 42.78 -32.10
C THR A 333 -14.30 42.01 -30.95
N GLN A 334 -14.82 40.80 -31.19
CA GLN A 334 -15.42 39.96 -30.15
C GLN A 334 -14.38 39.50 -29.12
N ILE A 335 -13.21 39.04 -29.57
CA ILE A 335 -12.10 38.64 -28.70
C ILE A 335 -11.62 39.82 -27.83
N THR A 336 -11.57 41.02 -28.42
CA THR A 336 -11.09 42.23 -27.75
C THR A 336 -12.10 42.79 -26.74
N LYS A 337 -13.41 42.74 -27.03
CA LYS A 337 -14.45 43.37 -26.19
C LYS A 337 -14.94 42.53 -24.99
N GLU A 338 -14.35 41.37 -24.72
CA GLU A 338 -14.70 40.51 -23.57
C GLU A 338 -16.21 40.31 -23.34
N LYS A 339 -17.03 40.22 -24.39
CA LYS A 339 -18.41 39.78 -24.17
C LYS A 339 -18.34 38.32 -23.72
N ASN A 340 -18.92 38.01 -22.55
CA ASN A 340 -18.95 36.70 -21.88
C ASN A 340 -19.51 35.53 -22.71
N ASN A 341 -19.71 35.69 -24.02
CA ASN A 341 -20.14 34.68 -24.97
C ASN A 341 -19.38 34.92 -26.28
N VAL A 342 -18.11 34.50 -26.33
CA VAL A 342 -17.38 34.42 -27.59
C VAL A 342 -17.81 33.10 -28.27
N THR A 343 -19.06 33.04 -28.68
CA THR A 343 -19.65 31.90 -29.38
C THR A 343 -19.22 31.97 -30.83
N LEU A 344 -18.29 31.11 -31.20
CA LEU A 344 -17.56 31.21 -32.45
C LEU A 344 -17.66 29.92 -33.23
N ASN A 345 -18.55 29.92 -34.21
CA ASN A 345 -18.47 28.98 -35.31
C ASN A 345 -18.35 29.79 -36.60
N PHE A 346 -17.12 30.19 -36.91
CA PHE A 346 -16.81 30.90 -38.12
C PHE A 346 -16.41 29.92 -39.22
N ASN A 347 -17.41 29.38 -39.91
CA ASN A 347 -17.21 28.54 -41.10
C ASN A 347 -17.68 29.26 -42.39
N VAL A 348 -17.65 30.59 -42.40
CA VAL A 348 -18.12 31.36 -43.56
C VAL A 348 -16.98 31.56 -44.54
N GLY A 349 -17.09 30.91 -45.70
CA GLY A 349 -16.19 31.10 -46.84
C GLY A 349 -15.23 29.96 -47.15
N GLY A 350 -15.40 28.76 -46.59
CA GLY A 350 -14.68 27.54 -46.99
C GLY A 350 -13.20 27.46 -46.57
N ALA A 351 -12.68 28.46 -45.84
CA ALA A 351 -11.34 28.43 -45.29
C ALA A 351 -11.34 27.75 -43.91
N ASN A 352 -10.89 26.49 -43.84
CA ASN A 352 -10.58 25.84 -42.57
C ASN A 352 -9.38 26.55 -41.92
N LEU A 353 -9.59 27.20 -40.77
CA LEU A 353 -8.54 27.85 -39.96
C LEU A 353 -8.33 27.08 -38.65
N PRO A 354 -7.77 25.84 -38.70
CA PRO A 354 -7.73 24.93 -37.56
C PRO A 354 -6.96 25.49 -36.35
N SER A 355 -5.95 26.33 -36.56
CA SER A 355 -5.22 27.00 -35.47
C SER A 355 -6.10 27.97 -34.68
N LEU A 356 -7.00 28.68 -35.35
CA LEU A 356 -7.83 29.70 -34.72
C LEU A 356 -8.97 29.06 -33.91
N GLU A 357 -9.55 27.96 -34.41
CA GLU A 357 -10.55 27.16 -33.71
C GLU A 357 -10.03 26.66 -32.35
N ILE A 358 -8.80 26.14 -32.31
CA ILE A 358 -8.16 25.65 -31.07
C ILE A 358 -7.92 26.80 -30.08
N LEU A 359 -7.38 27.93 -30.55
CA LEU A 359 -7.09 29.09 -29.69
C LEU A 359 -8.37 29.68 -29.10
N VAL A 360 -9.43 29.73 -29.90
CA VAL A 360 -10.77 30.17 -29.50
C VAL A 360 -11.37 29.23 -28.46
N GLY A 361 -11.35 27.91 -28.70
CA GLY A 361 -11.88 26.93 -27.74
C GLY A 361 -11.14 26.97 -26.40
N ARG A 362 -9.82 27.19 -26.42
CA ARG A 362 -9.04 27.38 -25.19
C ARG A 362 -9.39 28.67 -24.46
N LEU A 363 -9.64 29.76 -25.19
CA LEU A 363 -10.09 31.03 -24.62
C LEU A 363 -11.45 30.87 -23.93
N ASP A 364 -12.40 30.19 -24.55
CA ASP A 364 -13.74 29.94 -23.99
C ASP A 364 -13.68 29.15 -22.67
N ASN A 365 -12.85 28.10 -22.63
CA ASN A 365 -12.61 27.33 -21.42
C ASN A 365 -12.06 28.20 -20.28
N LEU A 366 -11.05 29.04 -20.55
CA LEU A 366 -10.46 29.93 -19.54
C LEU A 366 -11.46 31.00 -19.06
N ILE A 367 -12.33 31.52 -19.94
CA ILE A 367 -13.38 32.46 -19.56
C ILE A 367 -14.40 31.78 -18.64
N THR A 368 -14.82 30.57 -18.97
CA THR A 368 -15.76 29.78 -18.16
C THR A 368 -15.16 29.43 -16.79
N GLU A 369 -13.88 29.05 -16.76
CA GLU A 369 -13.16 28.76 -15.52
C GLU A 369 -13.00 30.04 -14.66
N ARG A 370 -12.71 31.20 -15.27
CA ARG A 370 -12.72 32.50 -14.55
C ARG A 370 -14.09 32.79 -13.95
N ALA A 371 -15.17 32.59 -14.70
CA ALA A 371 -16.52 32.81 -14.21
C ALA A 371 -16.84 31.90 -13.02
N SER A 372 -16.38 30.64 -13.06
CA SER A 372 -16.46 29.71 -11.91
C SER A 372 -15.67 30.20 -10.71
N LEU A 373 -14.41 30.63 -10.89
CA LEU A 373 -13.56 31.12 -9.80
C LEU A 373 -14.14 32.37 -9.12
N LEU A 374 -14.75 33.28 -9.89
CA LEU A 374 -15.40 34.49 -9.37
C LEU A 374 -16.65 34.21 -8.52
N THR A 375 -17.19 32.99 -8.55
CA THR A 375 -18.26 32.59 -7.62
C THR A 375 -17.76 32.34 -6.20
N THR A 376 -16.47 32.03 -6.04
CA THR A 376 -15.86 31.63 -4.77
C THR A 376 -14.84 32.65 -4.27
N TYR A 377 -14.14 33.32 -5.19
CA TYR A 377 -13.06 34.23 -4.89
C TYR A 377 -13.35 35.64 -5.42
N ASN A 378 -12.81 36.65 -4.75
CA ASN A 378 -12.86 38.02 -5.24
C ASN A 378 -11.95 38.21 -6.47
N ALA A 379 -12.20 39.29 -7.21
CA ALA A 379 -11.49 39.59 -8.45
C ALA A 379 -9.96 39.74 -8.28
N ASP A 380 -9.51 40.12 -7.08
CA ASP A 380 -8.11 40.39 -6.77
C ASP A 380 -7.33 39.16 -6.27
N SER A 381 -8.01 38.04 -6.04
CA SER A 381 -7.39 36.81 -5.53
C SER A 381 -6.37 36.21 -6.51
N GLN A 382 -5.31 35.59 -6.00
CA GLN A 382 -4.24 35.01 -6.82
C GLN A 382 -4.73 33.99 -7.88
N PRO A 383 -5.68 33.09 -7.60
CA PRO A 383 -6.21 32.18 -8.62
C PRO A 383 -6.90 32.92 -9.77
N VAL A 384 -7.63 34.00 -9.47
CA VAL A 384 -8.29 34.84 -10.48
C VAL A 384 -7.26 35.65 -11.27
N GLN A 385 -6.19 36.12 -10.63
CA GLN A 385 -5.09 36.79 -11.33
C GLN A 385 -4.36 35.85 -12.31
N ASN A 386 -4.08 34.62 -11.91
CA ASN A 386 -3.40 33.63 -12.75
C ASN A 386 -4.23 33.31 -14.01
N ILE A 387 -5.55 33.17 -13.86
CA ILE A 387 -6.41 32.92 -15.02
C ILE A 387 -6.57 34.16 -15.90
N ASN A 388 -6.60 35.35 -15.32
CA ASN A 388 -6.58 36.60 -16.09
C ASN A 388 -5.33 36.71 -16.95
N GLN A 389 -4.15 36.36 -16.42
CA GLN A 389 -2.91 36.32 -17.18
C GLN A 389 -2.99 35.30 -18.33
N SER A 390 -3.53 34.11 -18.07
CA SER A 390 -3.72 33.06 -19.08
C SER A 390 -4.68 33.52 -20.20
N ILE A 391 -5.76 34.23 -19.86
CA ILE A 391 -6.70 34.84 -20.79
C ILE A 391 -6.01 35.90 -21.66
N ILE A 392 -5.18 36.76 -21.06
CA ILE A 392 -4.44 37.80 -21.81
C ILE A 392 -3.46 37.15 -22.79
N GLN A 393 -2.73 36.12 -22.37
CA GLN A 393 -1.79 35.40 -23.23
C GLN A 393 -2.50 34.79 -24.43
N ILE A 394 -3.56 34.01 -24.21
CA ILE A 394 -4.26 33.34 -25.31
C ILE A 394 -4.93 34.35 -26.26
N LYS A 395 -5.48 35.46 -25.73
CA LYS A 395 -6.01 36.56 -26.56
C LYS A 395 -4.93 37.17 -27.45
N THR A 396 -3.76 37.44 -26.88
CA THR A 396 -2.64 38.01 -27.63
C THR A 396 -2.21 37.06 -28.75
N THR A 397 -2.12 35.76 -28.46
CA THR A 397 -1.83 34.73 -29.47
C THR A 397 -2.90 34.68 -30.57
N ALA A 398 -4.20 34.70 -30.20
CA ALA A 398 -5.30 34.68 -31.15
C ALA A 398 -5.33 35.92 -32.05
N LEU A 399 -5.16 37.12 -31.47
CA LEU A 399 -5.13 38.37 -32.24
C LEU A 399 -3.92 38.44 -33.18
N ASN A 400 -2.76 37.93 -32.75
CA ASN A 400 -1.59 37.82 -33.62
C ASN A 400 -1.82 36.84 -34.79
N ASN A 401 -2.50 35.71 -34.54
CA ASN A 401 -2.84 34.76 -35.58
C ASN A 401 -3.86 35.35 -36.57
N ILE A 402 -4.88 36.05 -36.08
CA ILE A 402 -5.84 36.80 -36.93
C ILE A 402 -5.11 37.82 -37.79
N LYS A 403 -4.16 38.58 -37.22
CA LYS A 403 -3.35 39.55 -37.96
C LYS A 403 -2.53 38.90 -39.07
N GLN A 404 -1.95 37.71 -38.83
CA GLN A 404 -1.21 36.95 -39.83
C GLN A 404 -2.12 36.47 -40.97
N ILE A 405 -3.29 35.90 -40.63
CA ILE A 405 -4.28 35.45 -41.62
C ILE A 405 -4.76 36.63 -42.47
N ARG A 406 -5.11 37.74 -41.82
CA ARG A 406 -5.51 38.98 -42.47
C ARG A 406 -4.44 39.46 -43.46
N SER A 407 -3.17 39.50 -43.05
CA SER A 407 -2.07 39.90 -43.95
C SER A 407 -1.92 38.96 -45.15
N GLY A 408 -2.16 37.66 -44.97
CA GLY A 408 -2.21 36.68 -46.06
C GLY A 408 -3.33 36.97 -47.06
N ILE A 409 -4.55 37.23 -46.56
CA ILE A 409 -5.69 37.61 -47.41
C ILE A 409 -5.42 38.94 -48.13
N GLU A 410 -4.86 39.93 -47.45
CA GLU A 410 -4.50 41.23 -48.05
C GLU A 410 -3.47 41.07 -49.18
N LYS A 411 -2.48 40.19 -49.04
CA LYS A 411 -1.54 39.85 -50.13
C LYS A 411 -2.24 39.16 -51.31
N ASN A 412 -3.19 38.27 -51.04
CA ASN A 412 -3.99 37.63 -52.09
C ASN A 412 -4.87 38.65 -52.83
N LEU A 413 -5.46 39.60 -52.11
CA LEU A 413 -6.20 40.72 -52.70
C LEU A 413 -5.30 41.56 -53.62
N GLN A 414 -4.08 41.89 -53.18
CA GLN A 414 -3.10 42.62 -54.01
C GLN A 414 -2.72 41.83 -55.27
N PHE A 415 -2.54 40.51 -55.16
CA PHE A 415 -2.26 39.65 -56.31
C PHE A 415 -3.42 39.65 -57.32
N LEU A 416 -4.66 39.49 -56.83
CA LEU A 416 -5.86 39.56 -57.67
C LEU A 416 -6.05 40.95 -58.30
N ASP A 417 -5.69 42.02 -57.58
CA ASP A 417 -5.71 43.39 -58.11
C ASP A 417 -4.72 43.59 -59.27
N GLY A 418 -3.55 42.97 -59.20
CA GLY A 418 -2.61 42.93 -60.32
C GLY A 418 -3.18 42.22 -61.54
N GLN A 419 -3.84 41.06 -61.35
CA GLN A 419 -4.49 40.33 -62.43
C GLN A 419 -5.67 41.10 -63.02
N LEU A 420 -6.49 41.74 -62.17
CA LEU A 420 -7.59 42.59 -62.59
C LEU A 420 -7.10 43.80 -63.36
N GLY A 421 -6.00 44.44 -62.96
CA GLY A 421 -5.40 45.55 -63.70
C GLY A 421 -5.02 45.16 -65.13
N GLN A 422 -4.45 43.97 -65.31
CA GLN A 422 -4.12 43.43 -66.64
C GLN A 422 -5.37 43.22 -67.50
N VAL A 423 -6.44 42.64 -66.95
CA VAL A 423 -7.71 42.43 -67.66
C VAL A 423 -8.42 43.78 -67.94
N ASN A 424 -8.42 44.70 -66.98
CA ASN A 424 -9.05 46.02 -67.09
C ASN A 424 -8.41 46.87 -68.20
N SER A 425 -7.08 46.79 -68.41
CA SER A 425 -6.43 47.46 -69.53
C SER A 425 -6.97 47.03 -70.91
N THR A 426 -7.43 45.76 -71.02
CA THR A 426 -8.06 45.23 -72.24
C THR A 426 -9.50 45.73 -72.38
N ILE A 427 -10.21 45.94 -71.27
CA ILE A 427 -11.55 46.52 -71.23
C ILE A 427 -11.50 48.03 -71.54
N GLU A 428 -10.45 48.74 -71.12
CA GLU A 428 -10.24 50.16 -71.41
C GLU A 428 -9.91 50.46 -72.88
N ALA A 429 -9.41 49.46 -73.63
CA ALA A 429 -9.22 49.57 -75.07
C ALA A 429 -10.55 49.53 -75.85
N LEU A 430 -11.68 49.22 -75.19
CA LEU A 430 -13.00 49.17 -75.84
C LEU A 430 -13.58 50.58 -76.05
N PRO A 431 -14.40 50.78 -77.10
CA PRO A 431 -15.20 51.99 -77.27
C PRO A 431 -16.01 52.34 -76.02
N ALA A 432 -16.14 53.63 -75.70
CA ALA A 432 -16.76 54.11 -74.46
C ALA A 432 -18.12 53.45 -74.16
N ALA A 433 -18.98 53.33 -75.17
CA ALA A 433 -20.30 52.77 -74.98
C ALA A 433 -20.32 51.24 -74.68
N GLN A 434 -19.34 50.50 -75.20
CA GLN A 434 -19.18 49.07 -74.92
C GLN A 434 -18.51 48.85 -73.56
N ARG A 435 -17.56 49.72 -73.20
CA ARG A 435 -16.87 49.70 -71.90
C ARG A 435 -17.83 49.91 -70.73
N ASP A 436 -18.68 50.93 -70.82
CA ASP A 436 -19.68 51.22 -69.78
C ASP A 436 -20.65 50.05 -69.61
N MET A 437 -21.12 49.47 -70.71
CA MET A 437 -22.01 48.30 -70.70
C MET A 437 -21.33 47.08 -70.06
N VAL A 438 -20.06 46.82 -70.40
CA VAL A 438 -19.26 45.75 -69.80
C VAL A 438 -19.05 45.97 -68.30
N SER A 439 -18.78 47.21 -67.86
CA SER A 439 -18.62 47.51 -66.43
C SER A 439 -19.93 47.28 -65.67
N LEU A 440 -21.05 47.79 -66.18
CA LEU A 440 -22.36 47.62 -65.55
C LEU A 440 -22.78 46.15 -65.48
N GLN A 441 -22.55 45.38 -66.56
CA GLN A 441 -22.82 43.94 -66.59
C GLN A 441 -21.93 43.19 -65.61
N ARG A 442 -20.63 43.51 -65.56
CA ARG A 442 -19.69 42.93 -64.60
C ARG A 442 -20.12 43.19 -63.16
N ASP A 443 -20.47 44.43 -62.82
CA ASP A 443 -20.89 44.82 -61.48
C ASP A 443 -22.20 44.09 -61.07
N PHE A 444 -23.11 43.89 -62.01
CA PHE A 444 -24.30 43.03 -61.81
C PHE A 444 -23.92 41.57 -61.57
N ASP A 445 -23.10 40.97 -62.45
CA ASP A 445 -22.71 39.56 -62.39
C ASP A 445 -21.93 39.23 -61.10
N ILE A 446 -21.07 40.13 -60.63
CA ILE A 446 -20.35 39.98 -59.35
C ILE A 446 -21.33 39.93 -58.18
N ASN A 447 -22.22 40.93 -58.11
CA ASN A 447 -23.15 41.05 -56.99
C ASN A 447 -24.13 39.87 -56.99
N ASP A 448 -24.63 39.44 -58.15
CA ASP A 448 -25.52 38.30 -58.30
C ASP A 448 -24.84 36.97 -57.90
N LYS A 449 -23.59 36.76 -58.33
CA LYS A 449 -22.84 35.55 -58.01
C LYS A 449 -22.52 35.45 -56.51
N VAL A 450 -22.09 36.56 -55.88
CA VAL A 450 -21.80 36.59 -54.44
C VAL A 450 -23.09 36.47 -53.63
N TYR A 451 -24.18 37.13 -54.06
CA TYR A 451 -25.50 37.00 -53.46
C TYR A 451 -25.99 35.55 -53.50
N SER A 452 -25.92 34.91 -54.67
CA SER A 452 -26.34 33.52 -54.86
C SER A 452 -25.52 32.55 -53.99
N PHE A 453 -24.20 32.71 -53.93
CA PHE A 453 -23.33 31.92 -53.06
C PHE A 453 -23.69 32.06 -51.57
N LEU A 454 -23.87 33.29 -51.09
CA LEU A 454 -24.26 33.53 -49.69
C LEU A 454 -25.67 33.02 -49.40
N SER A 455 -26.59 33.14 -50.36
CA SER A 455 -27.95 32.61 -50.23
C SER A 455 -27.95 31.08 -50.12
N GLU A 456 -27.13 30.40 -50.92
CA GLU A 456 -26.91 28.95 -50.82
C GLU A 456 -26.34 28.57 -49.44
N LYS A 457 -25.30 29.28 -48.96
CA LYS A 457 -24.75 29.05 -47.61
C LYS A 457 -25.72 29.35 -46.48
N LYS A 458 -26.59 30.35 -46.64
CA LYS A 458 -27.68 30.61 -45.71
C LYS A 458 -28.67 29.44 -45.69
N LEU A 459 -29.08 28.95 -46.84
CA LEU A 459 -30.00 27.82 -46.94
C LEU A 459 -29.39 26.56 -46.32
N GLU A 460 -28.12 26.25 -46.59
CA GLU A 460 -27.38 25.17 -45.93
C GLU A 460 -27.40 25.33 -44.40
N ALA A 461 -27.11 26.53 -43.88
CA ALA A 461 -27.14 26.81 -42.45
C ALA A 461 -28.56 26.71 -41.84
N GLN A 462 -29.59 27.15 -42.56
CA GLN A 462 -30.99 27.04 -42.15
C GLN A 462 -31.48 25.60 -42.13
N ILE A 463 -31.14 24.78 -43.14
CA ILE A 463 -31.43 23.35 -43.17
C ILE A 463 -30.69 22.65 -42.03
N SER A 464 -29.41 22.96 -41.84
CA SER A 464 -28.61 22.45 -40.74
C SER A 464 -29.22 22.79 -39.38
N ARG A 465 -29.73 24.03 -39.21
CA ARG A 465 -30.44 24.50 -38.00
C ARG A 465 -31.78 23.78 -37.77
N ALA A 466 -32.56 23.58 -38.83
CA ALA A 466 -33.83 22.88 -38.75
C ALA A 466 -33.66 21.37 -38.44
N GLY A 467 -32.53 20.79 -38.86
CA GLY A 467 -32.17 19.40 -38.64
C GLY A 467 -31.13 19.15 -37.55
N ILE A 468 -30.97 20.04 -36.55
CA ILE A 468 -30.02 19.84 -35.45
C ILE A 468 -30.45 18.64 -34.61
N LEU A 469 -29.84 17.50 -34.90
CA LEU A 469 -29.71 16.40 -33.96
C LEU A 469 -28.56 16.73 -32.99
N PRO A 470 -28.69 16.37 -31.71
CA PRO A 470 -27.56 16.41 -30.79
C PRO A 470 -26.37 15.65 -31.39
N GLY A 471 -25.17 16.24 -31.32
CA GLY A 471 -23.92 15.54 -31.66
C GLY A 471 -23.56 14.43 -30.70
N ALA A 472 -24.33 14.28 -29.63
CA ALA A 472 -24.18 13.28 -28.61
C ALA A 472 -25.50 12.51 -28.49
N THR A 473 -25.45 11.19 -28.61
CA THR A 473 -26.60 10.32 -28.40
C THR A 473 -26.30 9.34 -27.27
N ILE A 474 -27.20 9.24 -26.30
CA ILE A 474 -27.08 8.25 -25.23
C ILE A 474 -27.38 6.87 -25.83
N ILE A 475 -26.41 5.95 -25.74
CA ILE A 475 -26.60 4.56 -26.18
C ILE A 475 -27.24 3.77 -25.04
N GLU A 476 -26.65 3.83 -23.86
CA GLU A 476 -27.13 3.12 -22.67
C GLU A 476 -27.29 4.09 -21.50
N LEU A 477 -28.50 4.08 -20.92
CA LEU A 477 -28.78 4.77 -19.68
C LEU A 477 -28.17 4.01 -18.50
N ALA A 478 -27.75 4.77 -17.49
CA ALA A 478 -27.23 4.21 -16.27
C ALA A 478 -28.33 3.46 -15.50
N GLN A 479 -28.03 2.21 -15.14
CA GLN A 479 -28.89 1.37 -14.32
C GLN A 479 -28.31 1.24 -12.90
N PRO A 480 -29.15 1.22 -11.85
CA PRO A 480 -28.71 0.99 -10.48
C PRO A 480 -28.04 -0.38 -10.35
N ASN A 481 -26.81 -0.39 -9.85
CA ASN A 481 -26.05 -1.60 -9.60
C ASN A 481 -26.02 -1.88 -8.09
N PHE A 482 -26.67 -2.96 -7.66
CA PHE A 482 -26.74 -3.34 -6.24
C PHE A 482 -25.56 -4.20 -5.78
N ASN A 483 -24.58 -4.44 -6.65
CA ASN A 483 -23.33 -5.10 -6.28
C ASN A 483 -22.29 -4.04 -5.89
N PRO A 484 -21.78 -4.06 -4.64
CA PRO A 484 -20.81 -3.08 -4.19
C PRO A 484 -19.47 -3.28 -4.90
N VAL A 485 -18.88 -2.19 -5.39
CA VAL A 485 -17.54 -2.19 -5.99
C VAL A 485 -16.45 -2.03 -4.94
N SER A 486 -16.77 -1.38 -3.81
CA SER A 486 -15.86 -1.23 -2.67
C SER A 486 -16.66 -1.25 -1.35
N PRO A 487 -16.09 -1.78 -0.26
CA PRO A 487 -14.84 -2.53 -0.19
C PRO A 487 -14.97 -3.93 -0.80
N ASN A 488 -13.93 -4.41 -1.48
CA ASN A 488 -13.91 -5.79 -2.01
C ASN A 488 -13.66 -6.79 -0.86
N GLU A 489 -14.75 -7.35 -0.33
CA GLU A 489 -14.75 -8.26 0.82
C GLU A 489 -13.77 -9.44 0.63
N HIS A 490 -13.70 -9.99 -0.59
CA HIS A 490 -12.87 -11.15 -0.88
C HIS A 490 -11.38 -10.82 -0.89
N ASN A 491 -10.99 -9.69 -1.50
CA ASN A 491 -9.60 -9.24 -1.50
C ASN A 491 -9.13 -8.86 -0.08
N ILE A 492 -9.99 -8.22 0.70
CA ILE A 492 -9.65 -7.82 2.08
C ILE A 492 -9.40 -9.03 2.97
N HIS A 493 -10.25 -10.06 2.90
CA HIS A 493 -10.01 -11.31 3.64
C HIS A 493 -8.75 -12.04 3.18
N ARG A 494 -8.48 -12.11 1.86
CA ARG A 494 -7.24 -12.72 1.32
C ARG A 494 -5.99 -12.01 1.86
N THR A 495 -5.95 -10.68 1.77
CA THR A 495 -4.82 -9.89 2.26
C THR A 495 -4.63 -10.05 3.77
N ALA A 496 -5.71 -10.08 4.55
CA ALA A 496 -5.64 -10.28 6.00
C ALA A 496 -5.08 -11.65 6.39
N THR A 497 -5.46 -12.71 5.67
CA THR A 497 -4.93 -14.07 5.87
C THR A 497 -3.44 -14.14 5.54
N ILE A 498 -3.03 -13.61 4.39
CA ILE A 498 -1.61 -13.57 3.98
C ILE A 498 -0.78 -12.80 5.00
N LEU A 499 -1.26 -11.63 5.44
CA LEU A 499 -0.59 -10.82 6.44
C LEU A 499 -0.50 -11.54 7.79
N GLY A 500 -1.57 -12.23 8.21
CA GLY A 500 -1.59 -13.04 9.43
C GLY A 500 -0.57 -14.18 9.40
N LEU A 501 -0.46 -14.89 8.27
CA LEU A 501 0.55 -15.94 8.07
C LEU A 501 1.97 -15.36 8.13
N ALA A 502 2.22 -14.24 7.44
CA ALA A 502 3.52 -13.58 7.42
C ALA A 502 3.96 -13.12 8.83
N ILE A 503 3.04 -12.52 9.60
CA ILE A 503 3.30 -12.10 10.98
C ILE A 503 3.60 -13.32 11.87
N GLY A 504 2.81 -14.40 11.75
CA GLY A 504 3.01 -15.61 12.55
C GLY A 504 4.37 -16.28 12.30
N LEU A 505 4.73 -16.43 11.02
CA LEU A 505 6.05 -16.95 10.63
C LEU A 505 7.19 -16.02 11.07
N GLY A 506 7.02 -14.71 10.86
CA GLY A 506 7.98 -13.70 11.28
C GLY A 506 8.23 -13.72 12.78
N LEU A 507 7.20 -13.93 13.59
CA LEU A 507 7.30 -14.00 15.05
C LEU A 507 8.11 -15.23 15.52
N ILE A 508 7.93 -16.39 14.87
CA ILE A 508 8.72 -17.60 15.15
C ILE A 508 10.21 -17.32 14.86
N ILE A 509 10.51 -16.74 13.70
CA ILE A 509 11.90 -16.42 13.29
C ILE A 509 12.50 -15.37 14.23
N LEU A 510 11.75 -14.34 14.59
CA LEU A 510 12.22 -13.25 15.45
C LEU A 510 12.63 -13.77 16.84
N ILE A 511 11.77 -14.55 17.49
CA ILE A 511 12.06 -15.13 18.82
C ILE A 511 13.26 -16.07 18.76
N ARG A 512 13.43 -16.79 17.65
CA ARG A 512 14.57 -17.67 17.44
C ARG A 512 15.88 -16.89 17.31
N VAL A 513 15.91 -15.83 16.50
CA VAL A 513 17.10 -15.00 16.28
C VAL A 513 17.52 -14.24 17.55
N LEU A 514 16.55 -13.87 18.38
CA LEU A 514 16.79 -13.17 19.65
C LEU A 514 17.28 -14.09 20.78
N ASN A 515 17.29 -15.42 20.61
CA ASN A 515 17.72 -16.35 21.66
C ASN A 515 19.23 -16.68 21.55
N PRO A 516 20.08 -16.30 22.53
CA PRO A 516 21.53 -16.50 22.48
C PRO A 516 22.02 -17.80 23.14
N TYR A 517 21.12 -18.68 23.61
CA TYR A 517 21.48 -19.86 24.41
C TYR A 517 21.64 -21.12 23.57
N ILE A 518 22.46 -22.06 24.07
CA ILE A 518 22.69 -23.37 23.47
C ILE A 518 21.58 -24.32 23.91
N TYR A 519 20.85 -24.92 22.98
CA TYR A 519 19.82 -25.93 23.27
C TYR A 519 20.17 -27.32 22.74
N ASP A 520 21.05 -27.39 21.76
CA ASP A 520 21.33 -28.55 20.95
C ASP A 520 22.84 -28.87 20.87
N LYS A 521 23.14 -30.14 20.68
CA LYS A 521 24.51 -30.66 20.54
C LYS A 521 25.17 -30.16 19.26
N GLU A 522 24.41 -30.04 18.16
CA GLU A 522 24.90 -29.58 16.87
C GLU A 522 25.45 -28.15 16.94
N THR A 523 24.91 -27.31 17.82
CA THR A 523 25.47 -25.98 18.10
C THR A 523 26.89 -26.08 18.67
N ILE A 524 27.15 -26.99 19.61
CA ILE A 524 28.49 -27.16 20.20
C ILE A 524 29.45 -27.71 19.14
N GLU A 525 29.05 -28.76 18.43
CA GLU A 525 29.84 -29.40 17.37
C GLU A 525 30.22 -28.40 16.26
N SER A 526 29.38 -27.39 16.00
CA SER A 526 29.69 -26.35 15.02
C SER A 526 30.70 -25.29 15.47
N LEU A 527 30.94 -25.15 16.78
CA LEU A 527 31.71 -24.05 17.37
C LEU A 527 33.05 -24.49 17.95
N THR A 528 33.27 -25.80 18.14
CA THR A 528 34.49 -26.33 18.74
C THR A 528 34.90 -27.67 18.15
N THR A 529 36.21 -27.95 18.18
CA THR A 529 36.79 -29.25 17.78
C THR A 529 37.05 -30.17 18.97
N ILE A 530 36.75 -29.71 20.19
CA ILE A 530 36.79 -30.53 21.40
C ILE A 530 35.62 -31.53 21.36
N PRO A 531 35.88 -32.84 21.58
CA PRO A 531 34.84 -33.85 21.49
C PRO A 531 33.84 -33.76 22.65
N ILE A 532 32.57 -34.02 22.35
CA ILE A 532 31.52 -34.21 23.35
C ILE A 532 31.63 -35.64 23.90
N LEU A 533 31.92 -35.77 25.19
CA LEU A 533 32.00 -37.03 25.91
C LEU A 533 30.62 -37.69 26.05
N GLY A 534 29.59 -36.87 26.27
CA GLY A 534 28.21 -37.31 26.28
C GLY A 534 27.24 -36.21 26.72
N VAL A 535 25.95 -36.55 26.66
CA VAL A 535 24.85 -35.63 26.92
C VAL A 535 24.06 -36.15 28.12
N ILE A 536 23.98 -35.35 29.18
CA ILE A 536 23.21 -35.64 30.39
C ILE A 536 21.85 -34.94 30.27
N ARG A 537 20.77 -35.74 30.35
CA ARG A 537 19.39 -35.25 30.27
C ARG A 537 19.03 -34.38 31.47
N LYS A 538 18.07 -33.48 31.31
CA LYS A 538 17.50 -32.73 32.43
C LYS A 538 16.65 -33.65 33.29
N PHE A 539 16.84 -33.61 34.61
CA PHE A 539 15.97 -34.32 35.54
C PHE A 539 14.59 -33.61 35.59
N PRO A 540 13.45 -34.35 35.47
CA PRO A 540 12.14 -33.75 35.25
C PRO A 540 11.50 -33.09 36.49
N GLU A 541 11.89 -33.48 37.70
CA GLU A 541 11.38 -32.91 38.96
C GLU A 541 12.25 -31.74 39.43
N ASP A 542 11.62 -30.71 40.00
CA ASP A 542 12.32 -29.64 40.70
C ASP A 542 12.98 -30.24 41.96
N ILE A 543 14.31 -30.22 42.01
CA ILE A 543 15.09 -30.77 43.12
C ILE A 543 14.90 -29.84 44.32
N ASP A 544 14.11 -30.25 45.32
CA ASP A 544 14.01 -29.55 46.60
C ASP A 544 15.41 -29.45 47.23
N GLU A 545 15.74 -28.30 47.84
CA GLU A 545 17.06 -28.00 48.40
C GLU A 545 17.54 -29.02 49.46
N GLY A 546 16.64 -29.85 50.00
CA GLY A 546 16.92 -30.91 50.98
C GLY A 546 16.78 -32.36 50.48
N SER A 547 16.65 -32.60 49.17
CA SER A 547 16.52 -33.96 48.61
C SER A 547 17.84 -34.51 48.04
N GLU A 548 18.07 -35.81 48.20
CA GLU A 548 19.29 -36.56 47.87
C GLU A 548 19.88 -36.18 46.49
N GLN A 549 20.98 -35.42 46.47
CA GLN A 549 21.58 -34.91 45.23
C GLN A 549 22.29 -35.98 44.37
N ILE A 550 22.32 -37.24 44.83
CA ILE A 550 22.81 -38.39 44.07
C ILE A 550 21.65 -39.02 43.28
N LEU A 551 21.11 -38.25 42.35
CA LEU A 551 19.89 -38.62 41.61
C LEU A 551 20.06 -39.88 40.77
N ALA A 552 21.27 -40.16 40.27
CA ALA A 552 21.56 -41.36 39.49
C ALA A 552 21.29 -42.68 40.27
N ILE A 553 21.36 -42.64 41.60
CA ILE A 553 21.08 -43.77 42.48
C ILE A 553 19.61 -43.83 42.88
N SER A 554 18.98 -42.68 43.17
CA SER A 554 17.58 -42.62 43.63
C SER A 554 16.58 -43.17 42.60
N LYS A 555 16.83 -42.95 41.30
CA LYS A 555 16.00 -43.44 40.19
C LYS A 555 16.86 -44.13 39.11
N PRO A 556 17.35 -45.35 39.35
CA PRO A 556 18.33 -46.01 38.49
C PRO A 556 17.76 -46.41 37.12
N LYS A 557 16.43 -46.47 36.97
CA LYS A 557 15.73 -46.77 35.69
C LYS A 557 15.27 -45.51 34.93
N SER A 558 15.71 -44.32 35.34
CA SER A 558 15.39 -43.07 34.64
C SER A 558 16.26 -42.85 33.40
N ILE A 559 15.77 -42.07 32.44
CA ILE A 559 16.56 -41.66 31.26
C ILE A 559 17.76 -40.82 31.71
N PHE A 560 17.60 -40.05 32.79
CA PHE A 560 18.68 -39.32 33.43
C PHE A 560 19.82 -40.24 33.88
N ALA A 561 19.53 -41.27 34.69
CA ALA A 561 20.54 -42.19 35.20
C ALA A 561 21.28 -42.91 34.06
N GLU A 562 20.55 -43.29 33.01
CA GLU A 562 21.15 -43.93 31.82
C GLU A 562 22.07 -42.98 31.05
N SER A 563 21.71 -41.69 30.94
CA SER A 563 22.56 -40.67 30.33
C SER A 563 23.87 -40.45 31.10
N VAL A 564 23.83 -40.51 32.44
CA VAL A 564 25.04 -40.45 33.29
C VAL A 564 25.91 -41.70 33.12
N ARG A 565 25.31 -42.90 33.04
CA ARG A 565 26.04 -44.15 32.77
C ARG A 565 26.75 -44.13 31.41
N SER A 566 26.11 -43.56 30.39
CA SER A 566 26.71 -43.38 29.06
C SER A 566 27.98 -42.53 29.14
N VAL A 567 27.93 -41.38 29.84
CA VAL A 567 29.10 -40.53 30.09
C VAL A 567 30.18 -41.28 30.87
N ARG A 568 29.82 -42.02 31.92
CA ARG A 568 30.74 -42.84 32.71
C ARG A 568 31.47 -43.88 31.84
N THR A 569 30.74 -44.59 30.98
CA THR A 569 31.32 -45.60 30.09
C THR A 569 32.34 -44.96 29.14
N ASN A 570 32.00 -43.83 28.52
CA ASN A 570 32.94 -43.09 27.66
C ASN A 570 34.16 -42.58 28.44
N LEU A 571 33.96 -42.14 29.68
CA LEU A 571 35.04 -41.72 30.58
C LEU A 571 35.97 -42.88 30.97
N SER A 572 35.45 -44.11 31.07
CA SER A 572 36.27 -45.29 31.41
C SER A 572 37.27 -45.66 30.30
N PHE A 573 36.91 -45.41 29.04
CA PHE A 573 37.78 -45.60 27.87
C PHE A 573 38.87 -44.52 27.75
N LEU A 574 38.64 -43.34 28.33
CA LEU A 574 39.66 -42.29 28.39
C LEU A 574 40.77 -42.66 29.38
N SER A 575 42.02 -42.55 28.95
CA SER A 575 43.21 -42.80 29.78
C SER A 575 43.21 -44.19 30.44
N SER A 576 42.73 -45.23 29.75
CA SER A 576 42.62 -46.62 30.27
C SER A 576 43.95 -47.25 30.66
N GLU A 577 45.08 -46.73 30.16
CA GLU A 577 46.43 -47.20 30.46
C GLU A 577 46.92 -46.82 31.87
N LYS A 578 46.26 -45.86 32.54
CA LYS A 578 46.65 -45.38 33.88
C LYS A 578 45.90 -46.14 34.98
N ALA A 579 46.65 -46.56 36.00
CA ALA A 579 46.12 -47.27 37.17
C ALA A 579 45.22 -46.38 38.06
N SER A 580 45.60 -45.11 38.25
CA SER A 580 44.78 -44.09 38.92
C SER A 580 44.60 -42.88 37.99
N LYS A 581 43.39 -42.33 37.92
CA LYS A 581 43.02 -41.24 37.01
C LYS A 581 42.61 -39.99 37.78
N VAL A 582 43.22 -38.85 37.45
CA VAL A 582 42.82 -37.54 37.97
C VAL A 582 41.88 -36.86 36.97
N ILE A 583 40.65 -36.58 37.38
CA ILE A 583 39.61 -36.01 36.52
C ILE A 583 39.16 -34.67 37.10
N CYS A 584 39.35 -33.60 36.35
CA CYS A 584 38.93 -32.26 36.74
C CYS A 584 37.65 -31.86 36.00
N ILE A 585 36.67 -31.33 36.73
CA ILE A 585 35.41 -30.83 36.18
C ILE A 585 35.37 -29.32 36.34
N THR A 586 35.18 -28.61 35.23
CA THR A 586 35.05 -27.15 35.20
C THR A 586 33.97 -26.70 34.19
N SER A 587 33.75 -25.39 34.08
CA SER A 587 32.79 -24.79 33.14
C SER A 587 33.05 -23.28 32.99
N GLU A 588 32.36 -22.61 32.07
CA GLU A 588 32.53 -21.18 31.85
C GLU A 588 31.99 -20.35 33.03
N VAL A 589 30.73 -20.62 33.43
CA VAL A 589 30.01 -19.78 34.40
C VAL A 589 29.40 -20.58 35.57
N ALA A 590 29.03 -19.87 36.63
CA ALA A 590 28.40 -20.48 37.79
C ALA A 590 27.00 -21.08 37.46
N GLY A 591 26.74 -22.27 37.98
CA GLY A 591 25.44 -22.95 37.85
C GLY A 591 25.17 -23.63 36.51
N GLU A 592 26.21 -24.03 35.77
CA GLU A 592 26.13 -24.97 34.63
C GLU A 592 26.03 -26.44 35.07
N GLY A 593 26.24 -26.72 36.36
CA GLY A 593 26.07 -28.03 36.96
C GLY A 593 27.34 -28.86 37.13
N LYS A 594 28.52 -28.24 37.19
CA LYS A 594 29.82 -28.90 37.49
C LYS A 594 29.75 -29.88 38.66
N SER A 595 29.42 -29.39 39.86
CA SER A 595 29.30 -30.20 41.07
C SER A 595 28.26 -31.31 40.92
N PHE A 596 27.15 -31.04 40.23
CA PHE A 596 26.10 -32.02 39.96
C PHE A 596 26.60 -33.17 39.07
N VAL A 597 27.32 -32.83 38.00
CA VAL A 597 27.97 -33.82 37.12
C VAL A 597 29.06 -34.57 37.88
N ALA A 598 29.86 -33.88 38.70
CA ALA A 598 30.93 -34.47 39.50
C ALA A 598 30.40 -35.52 40.48
N VAL A 599 29.39 -35.17 41.28
CA VAL A 599 28.77 -36.08 42.25
C VAL A 599 28.17 -37.30 41.58
N ASN A 600 27.38 -37.11 40.51
CA ASN A 600 26.71 -38.23 39.83
C ASN A 600 27.71 -39.12 39.06
N LEU A 601 28.77 -38.57 38.47
CA LEU A 601 29.83 -39.37 37.83
C LEU A 601 30.65 -40.14 38.87
N SER A 602 31.06 -39.51 39.97
CA SER A 602 31.79 -40.18 41.06
C SER A 602 30.98 -41.33 41.64
N SER A 603 29.69 -41.09 41.90
CA SER A 603 28.79 -42.12 42.41
C SER A 603 28.56 -43.27 41.43
N THR A 604 28.43 -43.00 40.13
CA THR A 604 28.26 -44.07 39.14
C THR A 604 29.54 -44.84 38.85
N LEU A 605 30.72 -44.24 39.05
CA LEU A 605 32.02 -44.89 38.98
C LEU A 605 32.27 -45.82 40.18
N SER A 606 31.87 -45.42 41.39
CA SER A 606 32.03 -46.30 42.56
C SER A 606 31.13 -47.54 42.53
N LEU A 607 29.98 -47.47 41.83
CA LEU A 607 29.12 -48.63 41.56
C LEU A 607 29.75 -49.72 40.67
N ILE A 608 30.88 -49.46 40.02
CA ILE A 608 31.62 -50.46 39.21
C ILE A 608 32.95 -50.83 39.88
N ASP A 609 32.93 -50.92 41.21
CA ASP A 609 34.04 -51.31 42.09
C ASP A 609 35.32 -50.48 41.92
N LYS A 610 35.19 -49.21 41.53
CA LYS A 610 36.30 -48.25 41.53
C LYS A 610 36.33 -47.48 42.83
N LYS A 611 37.50 -47.41 43.47
CA LYS A 611 37.71 -46.53 44.62
C LYS A 611 37.80 -45.09 44.14
N VAL A 612 36.76 -44.30 44.42
CA VAL A 612 36.65 -42.91 43.96
C VAL A 612 36.77 -41.97 45.15
N ILE A 613 37.57 -40.91 45.01
CA ILE A 613 37.54 -39.77 45.93
C ILE A 613 37.10 -38.50 45.20
N LEU A 614 36.11 -37.80 45.74
CA LEU A 614 35.58 -36.54 45.20
C LEU A 614 36.05 -35.34 46.03
N ILE A 615 36.81 -34.45 45.43
CA ILE A 615 37.39 -33.26 46.06
C ILE A 615 36.64 -32.00 45.64
N GLY A 616 36.07 -31.29 46.61
CA GLY A 616 35.48 -29.96 46.42
C GLY A 616 36.55 -28.87 46.41
N ALA A 617 37.18 -28.64 45.26
CA ALA A 617 38.24 -27.64 45.07
C ALA A 617 37.74 -26.23 44.67
N ASP A 618 36.43 -26.00 44.58
CA ASP A 618 35.85 -24.65 44.58
C ASP A 618 35.88 -24.06 46.00
N LEU A 619 37.04 -23.50 46.39
CA LEU A 619 37.23 -22.91 47.71
C LEU A 619 36.37 -21.65 47.96
N ARG A 620 35.68 -21.12 46.94
CA ARG A 620 34.85 -19.91 47.06
C ARG A 620 33.38 -20.24 47.31
N ARG A 621 32.81 -21.19 46.57
CA ARG A 621 31.37 -21.49 46.56
C ARG A 621 31.03 -22.98 46.44
N SER A 622 31.91 -23.88 46.91
CA SER A 622 31.61 -25.33 46.92
C SER A 622 30.31 -25.64 47.64
N ARG A 623 29.49 -26.51 47.02
CA ARG A 623 28.22 -27.01 47.57
C ARG A 623 28.30 -28.46 48.04
N LEU A 624 29.48 -29.06 47.99
CA LEU A 624 29.67 -30.50 48.22
C LEU A 624 29.25 -30.93 49.65
N HIS A 625 29.52 -30.09 50.65
CA HIS A 625 29.10 -30.33 52.03
C HIS A 625 27.57 -30.40 52.18
N LYS A 626 26.82 -29.64 51.38
CA LYS A 626 25.35 -29.70 51.35
C LYS A 626 24.86 -30.98 50.68
N THR A 627 25.51 -31.40 49.60
CA THR A 627 25.20 -32.64 48.87
C THR A 627 25.24 -33.86 49.79
N PHE A 628 26.26 -33.96 50.65
CA PHE A 628 26.47 -35.08 51.56
C PHE A 628 25.98 -34.82 53.00
N HIS A 629 25.27 -33.73 53.26
CA HIS A 629 24.72 -33.37 54.57
C HIS A 629 25.74 -33.35 55.71
N VAL A 630 26.93 -32.78 55.47
CA VAL A 630 28.01 -32.65 56.48
C VAL A 630 28.38 -31.20 56.75
N ALA A 631 28.99 -30.94 57.92
CA ALA A 631 29.55 -29.63 58.25
C ALA A 631 30.75 -29.29 57.34
N ASN A 632 30.93 -28.00 57.04
CA ASN A 632 32.01 -27.47 56.18
C ASN A 632 33.09 -26.72 56.99
N ASP A 633 33.38 -27.21 58.17
CA ASP A 633 34.30 -26.67 59.17
C ASP A 633 35.76 -27.10 58.94
N ILE A 634 35.96 -28.36 58.56
CA ILE A 634 37.27 -28.97 58.27
C ILE A 634 37.23 -29.55 56.85
N GLY A 635 38.17 -29.12 56.00
CA GLY A 635 38.27 -29.60 54.62
C GLY A 635 39.57 -29.22 53.92
N LEU A 636 39.51 -29.15 52.59
CA LEU A 636 40.66 -28.89 51.72
C LEU A 636 41.43 -27.62 52.10
N THR A 637 40.72 -26.52 52.42
CA THR A 637 41.32 -25.25 52.87
C THR A 637 42.23 -25.46 54.08
N ASN A 638 41.75 -26.16 55.12
CA ASN A 638 42.51 -26.37 56.36
C ASN A 638 43.78 -27.18 56.11
N TYR A 639 43.67 -28.22 55.29
CA TYR A 639 44.82 -29.02 54.90
C TYR A 639 45.83 -28.18 54.13
N LEU A 640 45.42 -27.43 53.11
CA LEU A 640 46.33 -26.59 52.32
C LEU A 640 46.98 -25.49 53.18
N ALA A 641 46.32 -25.05 54.25
CA ALA A 641 46.82 -24.09 55.24
C ALA A 641 47.69 -24.71 56.36
N HIS A 642 48.06 -26.00 56.27
CA HIS A 642 48.86 -26.72 57.28
C HIS A 642 48.19 -26.87 58.65
N GLN A 643 46.86 -26.84 58.72
CA GLN A 643 46.10 -26.93 59.98
C GLN A 643 45.66 -28.36 60.33
N THR A 644 45.57 -29.24 59.33
CA THR A 644 45.08 -30.63 59.47
C THR A 644 45.88 -31.58 58.59
N GLU A 645 45.84 -32.87 58.91
CA GLU A 645 46.45 -33.93 58.10
C GLU A 645 45.46 -34.50 57.08
N ILE A 646 45.96 -35.33 56.15
CA ILE A 646 45.14 -35.88 55.04
C ILE A 646 44.01 -36.79 55.55
N ASP A 647 44.26 -37.60 56.57
CA ASP A 647 43.28 -38.56 57.08
C ASP A 647 42.14 -37.86 57.85
N ASP A 648 42.36 -36.61 58.31
CA ASP A 648 41.35 -35.80 59.02
C ASP A 648 40.32 -35.18 58.06
N ILE A 649 40.65 -35.02 56.78
CA ILE A 649 39.81 -34.34 55.78
C ILE A 649 39.06 -35.31 54.86
N ILE A 650 39.46 -36.59 54.83
CA ILE A 650 38.80 -37.63 54.04
C ILE A 650 37.56 -38.12 54.80
N ARG A 651 36.39 -38.05 54.16
CA ARG A 651 35.12 -38.49 54.73
C ARG A 651 34.46 -39.55 53.83
N HIS A 652 33.80 -40.52 54.44
CA HIS A 652 33.04 -41.56 53.73
C HIS A 652 31.64 -41.04 53.38
N SER A 653 31.21 -41.22 52.13
CA SER A 653 29.91 -40.72 51.63
C SER A 653 28.68 -41.54 52.06
N GLY A 654 28.89 -42.70 52.69
CA GLY A 654 27.86 -43.71 52.95
C GLY A 654 27.65 -44.68 51.78
N GLN A 655 28.15 -44.36 50.58
CA GLN A 655 28.21 -45.29 49.45
C GLN A 655 29.55 -46.04 49.45
N GLU A 656 29.51 -47.35 49.21
CA GLU A 656 30.72 -48.16 49.09
C GLU A 656 31.63 -47.63 47.97
N ASN A 657 32.95 -47.64 48.23
CA ASN A 657 33.99 -47.17 47.32
C ASN A 657 33.90 -45.68 46.92
N LEU A 658 33.15 -44.85 47.64
CA LEU A 658 33.08 -43.40 47.42
C LEU A 658 33.41 -42.59 48.67
N ASP A 659 34.55 -41.90 48.60
CA ASP A 659 34.99 -40.95 49.61
C ASP A 659 34.95 -39.53 49.06
N PHE A 660 34.96 -38.54 49.94
CA PHE A 660 34.94 -37.13 49.53
C PHE A 660 35.71 -36.23 50.50
N ILE A 661 36.16 -35.09 49.96
CA ILE A 661 36.82 -34.01 50.69
C ILE A 661 36.02 -32.73 50.40
N VAL A 662 35.44 -32.13 51.43
CA VAL A 662 34.76 -30.83 51.32
C VAL A 662 35.76 -29.69 51.19
N SER A 663 35.34 -28.51 50.73
CA SER A 663 36.25 -27.37 50.58
C SER A 663 36.79 -26.88 51.92
N GLY A 664 36.00 -26.98 53.00
CA GLY A 664 36.27 -26.27 54.25
C GLY A 664 35.86 -24.80 54.18
N PRO A 665 36.20 -23.99 55.20
CA PRO A 665 35.86 -22.58 55.26
C PRO A 665 36.51 -21.81 54.10
N VAL A 666 35.87 -20.72 53.67
CA VAL A 666 36.36 -19.89 52.55
C VAL A 666 37.64 -19.16 52.97
N PRO A 667 38.79 -19.42 52.32
CA PRO A 667 40.05 -18.74 52.66
C PRO A 667 40.13 -17.33 52.05
N PRO A 668 40.99 -16.45 52.60
CA PRO A 668 41.28 -15.15 51.99
C PRO A 668 42.05 -15.27 50.66
N ASN A 669 42.78 -16.35 50.44
CA ASN A 669 43.71 -16.58 49.32
C ASN A 669 43.52 -17.96 48.64
N PRO A 670 42.34 -18.22 48.02
CA PRO A 670 42.01 -19.53 47.47
C PRO A 670 42.90 -19.95 46.30
N SER A 671 43.27 -19.04 45.40
CA SER A 671 44.07 -19.34 44.20
C SER A 671 45.47 -19.81 44.60
N GLU A 672 46.12 -19.10 45.53
CA GLU A 672 47.47 -19.38 46.02
C GLU A 672 47.55 -20.75 46.70
N LEU A 673 46.51 -21.11 47.46
CA LEU A 673 46.43 -22.42 48.12
C LEU A 673 46.35 -23.56 47.09
N LEU A 674 45.58 -23.39 46.02
CA LEU A 674 45.47 -24.40 44.95
C LEU A 674 46.74 -24.51 44.08
N HIS A 675 47.52 -23.43 43.99
CA HIS A 675 48.85 -23.42 43.34
C HIS A 675 49.97 -23.99 44.22
N SER A 676 49.70 -24.27 45.51
CA SER A 676 50.73 -24.72 46.45
C SER A 676 51.25 -26.11 46.12
N LYS A 677 52.52 -26.38 46.47
CA LYS A 677 53.13 -27.71 46.36
C LYS A 677 52.35 -28.76 47.16
N ARG A 678 51.70 -28.35 48.25
CA ARG A 678 50.88 -29.21 49.12
C ARG A 678 49.65 -29.75 48.39
N MET A 679 49.04 -28.99 47.47
CA MET A 679 47.96 -29.50 46.61
C MET A 679 48.45 -30.59 45.65
N SER A 680 49.61 -30.38 45.02
CA SER A 680 50.21 -31.40 44.15
C SER A 680 50.58 -32.67 44.94
N THR A 681 51.15 -32.52 46.13
CA THR A 681 51.45 -33.66 47.02
C THR A 681 50.19 -34.40 47.45
N LEU A 682 49.10 -33.69 47.75
CA LEU A 682 47.81 -34.31 48.06
C LEU A 682 47.32 -35.21 46.93
N ILE A 683 47.33 -34.72 45.69
CA ILE A 683 46.89 -35.49 44.53
C ILE A 683 47.77 -36.73 44.32
N GLU A 684 49.10 -36.62 44.45
CA GLU A 684 49.99 -37.78 44.34
C GLU A 684 49.74 -38.82 45.43
N ILE A 685 49.48 -38.41 46.68
CA ILE A 685 49.10 -39.35 47.75
C ILE A 685 47.77 -40.02 47.42
N LEU A 686 46.75 -39.25 46.99
CA LEU A 686 45.43 -39.81 46.68
C LEU A 686 45.46 -40.76 45.48
N LYS A 687 46.33 -40.53 44.49
CA LYS A 687 46.54 -41.46 43.37
C LYS A 687 47.03 -42.84 43.80
N THR A 688 47.69 -42.96 44.95
CA THR A 688 48.12 -44.26 45.49
C THR A 688 47.01 -45.00 46.24
N ARG A 689 45.95 -44.30 46.68
CA ARG A 689 44.86 -44.84 47.50
C ARG A 689 43.57 -45.09 46.73
N TYR A 690 43.34 -44.34 45.66
CA TYR A 690 42.10 -44.34 44.87
C TYR A 690 42.36 -44.58 43.39
N ASP A 691 41.45 -45.29 42.73
CA ASP A 691 41.47 -45.51 41.28
C ASP A 691 41.09 -44.24 40.50
N VAL A 692 40.23 -43.40 41.10
CA VAL A 692 39.79 -42.14 40.50
C VAL A 692 39.80 -41.02 41.52
N VAL A 693 40.53 -39.95 41.20
CA VAL A 693 40.52 -38.68 41.94
C VAL A 693 39.70 -37.67 41.14
N MET A 694 38.45 -37.44 41.55
CA MET A 694 37.54 -36.48 40.92
C MET A 694 37.66 -35.12 41.59
N ILE A 695 37.87 -34.06 40.83
CA ILE A 695 38.08 -32.70 41.35
C ILE A 695 36.99 -31.78 40.79
N ASP A 696 36.10 -31.30 41.67
CA ASP A 696 35.10 -30.28 41.36
C ASP A 696 35.69 -28.89 41.57
N THR A 697 35.78 -28.09 40.50
CA THR A 697 36.49 -26.80 40.50
C THR A 697 35.57 -25.59 40.30
N ALA A 698 36.11 -24.40 40.58
CA ALA A 698 35.45 -23.15 40.26
C ALA A 698 35.32 -22.95 38.72
N PRO A 699 34.33 -22.16 38.24
CA PRO A 699 34.19 -21.88 36.82
C PRO A 699 35.40 -21.10 36.28
N ILE A 700 36.05 -21.63 35.25
CA ILE A 700 37.25 -21.04 34.64
C ILE A 700 36.99 -19.73 33.91
N GLY A 701 35.75 -19.47 33.48
CA GLY A 701 35.38 -18.17 32.90
C GLY A 701 35.22 -17.05 33.93
N LEU A 702 35.23 -17.37 35.24
CA LEU A 702 35.12 -16.38 36.32
C LEU A 702 36.44 -16.15 37.06
N VAL A 703 37.25 -17.19 37.27
CA VAL A 703 38.47 -17.16 38.08
C VAL A 703 39.53 -18.13 37.56
N SER A 704 40.81 -17.83 37.80
CA SER A 704 41.95 -18.66 37.41
C SER A 704 42.21 -19.88 38.30
N ASP A 705 41.44 -20.03 39.39
CA ASP A 705 41.60 -21.06 40.44
C ASP A 705 41.65 -22.50 39.91
N ALA A 706 40.96 -22.79 38.80
CA ALA A 706 40.91 -24.13 38.22
C ALA A 706 42.15 -24.49 37.38
N ILE A 707 42.93 -23.52 36.91
CA ILE A 707 44.03 -23.74 35.96
C ILE A 707 45.10 -24.72 36.50
N PRO A 708 45.58 -24.61 37.77
CA PRO A 708 46.57 -25.54 38.30
C PRO A 708 46.09 -26.98 38.27
N LEU A 709 44.83 -27.18 38.65
CA LEU A 709 44.17 -28.48 38.73
C LEU A 709 43.95 -29.06 37.34
N ILE A 710 43.55 -28.22 36.38
CA ILE A 710 43.37 -28.62 34.98
C ILE A 710 44.68 -29.11 34.35
N ARG A 711 45.80 -28.44 34.63
CA ARG A 711 47.12 -28.79 34.08
C ARG A 711 47.67 -30.12 34.60
N ILE A 712 47.36 -30.49 35.84
CA ILE A 712 47.83 -31.74 36.47
C ILE A 712 46.84 -32.90 36.33
N SER A 713 45.66 -32.64 35.76
CA SER A 713 44.62 -33.67 35.57
C SER A 713 44.87 -34.49 34.32
N ASP A 714 44.52 -35.77 34.38
CA ASP A 714 44.59 -36.69 33.25
C ASP A 714 43.44 -36.51 32.27
N ILE A 715 42.28 -36.06 32.76
CA ILE A 715 41.09 -35.77 31.95
C ILE A 715 40.46 -34.47 32.45
N ASN A 716 40.19 -33.55 31.53
CA ASN A 716 39.55 -32.27 31.80
C ASN A 716 38.13 -32.27 31.21
N VAL A 717 37.11 -32.35 32.05
CA VAL A 717 35.71 -32.36 31.65
C VAL A 717 35.14 -30.94 31.77
N PHE A 718 34.74 -30.38 30.65
CA PHE A 718 34.10 -29.07 30.57
C PHE A 718 32.59 -29.20 30.44
N VAL A 719 31.85 -28.66 31.40
CA VAL A 719 30.38 -28.76 31.44
C VAL A 719 29.75 -27.57 30.73
N ILE A 720 28.88 -27.82 29.75
CA ILE A 720 28.03 -26.82 29.09
C ILE A 720 26.58 -27.15 29.44
N ARG A 721 25.76 -26.17 29.83
CA ARG A 721 24.36 -26.39 30.21
C ARG A 721 23.39 -25.95 29.14
N SER A 722 22.53 -26.86 28.69
CA SER A 722 21.45 -26.55 27.75
C SER A 722 20.45 -25.53 28.35
N GLY A 723 20.03 -24.56 27.53
CA GLY A 723 19.12 -23.47 27.89
C GLY A 723 19.70 -22.40 28.83
N LYS A 724 20.99 -22.49 29.21
CA LYS A 724 21.64 -21.51 30.11
C LYS A 724 22.98 -20.99 29.58
N SER A 725 23.80 -21.86 29.01
CA SER A 725 25.08 -21.46 28.42
C SER A 725 24.84 -20.72 27.11
N LYS A 726 25.54 -19.60 26.90
CA LYS A 726 25.46 -18.83 25.65
C LYS A 726 26.30 -19.48 24.57
N TYR A 727 26.08 -19.14 23.30
CA TYR A 727 26.86 -19.70 22.17
C TYR A 727 28.38 -19.60 22.36
N TYR A 728 28.88 -18.52 22.93
CA TYR A 728 30.30 -18.32 23.19
C TYR A 728 30.92 -19.37 24.15
N ALA A 729 30.12 -19.93 25.07
CA ALA A 729 30.55 -20.96 26.02
C ALA A 729 31.16 -22.19 25.32
N ALA A 730 30.64 -22.54 24.15
CA ALA A 730 31.11 -23.68 23.37
C ALA A 730 32.55 -23.49 22.84
N THR A 731 33.01 -22.24 22.70
CA THR A 731 34.36 -21.93 22.19
C THR A 731 35.43 -21.93 23.29
N VAL A 732 35.03 -21.78 24.55
CA VAL A 732 35.92 -21.68 25.72
C VAL A 732 36.80 -22.93 25.92
N PRO A 733 36.28 -24.18 25.83
CA PRO A 733 37.10 -25.39 25.95
C PRO A 733 38.25 -25.42 24.95
N GLN A 734 37.99 -25.06 23.69
CA GLN A 734 39.00 -25.02 22.64
C GLN A 734 40.09 -23.99 22.94
N ARG A 735 39.68 -22.80 23.39
CA ARG A 735 40.62 -21.72 23.72
C ARG A 735 41.55 -22.12 24.86
N ILE A 736 41.00 -22.68 25.94
CA ILE A 736 41.77 -23.11 27.12
C ILE A 736 42.70 -24.27 26.75
N ALA A 737 42.21 -25.21 25.95
CA ALA A 737 43.02 -26.32 25.46
C ALA A 737 44.21 -25.84 24.61
N GLN A 738 44.02 -24.82 23.77
CA GLN A 738 45.11 -24.23 22.99
C GLN A 738 46.07 -23.40 23.84
N GLU A 739 45.55 -22.54 24.73
CA GLU A 739 46.36 -21.64 25.56
C GLU A 739 47.28 -22.40 26.52
N TYR A 740 46.76 -23.47 27.14
CA TYR A 740 47.52 -24.27 28.11
C TYR A 740 48.01 -25.61 27.55
N HIS A 741 47.93 -25.82 26.24
CA HIS A 741 48.44 -27.01 25.55
C HIS A 741 47.86 -28.32 26.13
N LEU A 742 46.54 -28.34 26.35
CA LEU A 742 45.83 -29.48 26.93
C LEU A 742 45.25 -30.36 25.81
N ASP A 743 45.73 -31.61 25.72
CA ASP A 743 45.22 -32.57 24.73
C ASP A 743 44.09 -33.47 25.27
N ASN A 744 43.75 -33.31 26.55
CA ASN A 744 42.85 -34.18 27.32
C ASN A 744 41.54 -33.51 27.76
N THR A 745 41.10 -32.48 27.03
CA THR A 745 39.84 -31.78 27.31
C THR A 745 38.67 -32.42 26.55
N VAL A 746 37.54 -32.61 27.22
CA VAL A 746 36.28 -33.15 26.67
C VAL A 746 35.07 -32.38 27.19
N ILE A 747 33.95 -32.38 26.46
CA ILE A 747 32.75 -31.62 26.82
C ILE A 747 31.63 -32.55 27.31
N VAL A 748 30.91 -32.14 28.35
CA VAL A 748 29.64 -32.76 28.75
C VAL A 748 28.52 -31.74 28.62
N LEU A 749 27.51 -32.05 27.79
CA LEU A 749 26.29 -31.24 27.67
C LEU A 749 25.31 -31.65 28.77
N ASN A 750 25.17 -30.81 29.78
CA ASN A 750 24.33 -31.05 30.95
C ASN A 750 22.93 -30.42 30.81
N ALA A 751 21.96 -31.00 31.53
CA ALA A 751 20.55 -30.58 31.56
C ALA A 751 19.90 -30.47 30.18
N PHE A 752 20.24 -31.38 29.27
CA PHE A 752 19.69 -31.41 27.92
C PHE A 752 18.19 -31.73 27.93
N GLU A 753 17.42 -30.86 27.29
CA GLU A 753 15.98 -31.01 27.03
C GLU A 753 15.75 -30.62 25.57
N GLU A 754 14.93 -31.39 24.86
CA GLU A 754 14.68 -31.15 23.44
C GLU A 754 13.74 -29.95 23.25
N ASP A 755 14.30 -28.78 22.94
CA ASP A 755 13.53 -27.61 22.55
C ASP A 755 13.47 -27.46 21.02
N LEU A 756 12.35 -27.90 20.45
CA LEU A 756 12.11 -27.82 19.01
C LEU A 756 12.18 -26.39 18.46
N LEU A 757 11.79 -25.36 19.21
CA LEU A 757 11.78 -23.97 18.72
C LEU A 757 13.20 -23.44 18.49
N HIS A 758 14.10 -23.77 19.42
CA HIS A 758 15.47 -23.26 19.45
C HIS A 758 16.52 -24.23 18.89
N SER A 759 16.14 -25.48 18.58
CA SER A 759 16.99 -26.46 17.90
C SER A 759 17.54 -25.95 16.56
N ARG A 760 18.79 -26.25 16.18
CA ARG A 760 19.33 -25.86 14.86
C ARG A 760 18.59 -26.56 13.72
N TYR A 761 18.46 -25.83 12.61
CA TYR A 761 17.92 -26.33 11.35
C TYR A 761 18.97 -27.04 10.48
N TYR A 762 20.18 -27.20 10.99
CA TYR A 762 21.23 -28.00 10.35
C TYR A 762 21.38 -29.34 11.07
N THR A 763 21.87 -30.33 10.34
CA THR A 763 22.38 -31.59 10.91
C THR A 763 23.88 -31.66 10.68
N THR A 764 24.62 -32.09 11.70
CA THR A 764 26.00 -32.52 11.57
C THR A 764 26.00 -33.98 11.13
N LYS A 765 26.55 -34.27 9.94
CA LYS A 765 26.79 -35.65 9.49
C LYS A 765 28.25 -36.01 9.71
N PHE A 766 28.50 -37.12 10.39
CA PHE A 766 29.84 -37.67 10.60
C PHE A 766 30.30 -38.61 9.48
N THR A 767 29.75 -38.49 8.27
CA THR A 767 30.08 -39.36 7.12
C THR A 767 31.07 -38.64 6.20
N GLY A 768 32.35 -39.00 6.27
CA GLY A 768 33.39 -38.52 5.34
C GLY A 768 34.77 -39.18 5.56
N GLU A 769 35.51 -39.41 4.48
CA GLU A 769 36.73 -40.23 4.32
C GLU A 769 37.98 -39.83 5.16
N ASN A 770 37.87 -38.94 6.15
CA ASN A 770 38.98 -38.54 7.03
C ASN A 770 38.64 -38.76 8.52
N ALA A 771 38.12 -39.94 8.85
CA ALA A 771 37.71 -40.36 10.19
C ALA A 771 38.89 -40.74 11.12
N GLY A 772 39.96 -39.94 11.14
CA GLY A 772 41.07 -40.10 12.10
C GLY A 772 40.82 -39.45 13.47
N SER A 773 39.65 -38.84 13.68
CA SER A 773 39.32 -38.09 14.89
C SER A 773 38.53 -38.96 15.87
N ARG A 774 38.98 -39.06 17.12
CA ARG A 774 38.29 -39.77 18.23
C ARG A 774 36.92 -39.14 18.53
N TYR A 775 35.89 -39.51 17.79
CA TYR A 775 34.50 -39.16 18.11
C TYR A 775 33.93 -40.21 19.05
N TYR A 776 33.46 -39.80 20.22
CA TYR A 776 32.80 -40.69 21.17
C TYR A 776 31.35 -40.88 20.73
N TYR A 777 30.92 -42.14 20.62
CA TYR A 777 29.52 -42.45 20.43
C TYR A 777 28.77 -42.09 21.73
N TYR A 778 27.81 -41.19 21.64
CA TYR A 778 26.89 -40.91 22.74
C TYR A 778 25.47 -41.18 22.27
N SER A 779 24.77 -41.99 23.06
CA SER A 779 23.37 -42.36 22.82
C SER A 779 22.49 -41.13 22.92
N ASP A 780 21.87 -40.77 21.79
CA ASP A 780 20.84 -39.74 21.78
C ASP A 780 19.52 -40.38 22.23
N TYR A 781 19.21 -40.25 23.51
CA TYR A 781 17.95 -40.76 24.09
C TYR A 781 16.72 -39.91 23.68
N SER A 782 16.81 -39.09 22.61
CA SER A 782 15.66 -38.34 22.07
C SER A 782 14.64 -39.26 21.42
N GLY A 783 13.35 -38.97 21.64
CA GLY A 783 12.24 -39.78 21.13
C GLY A 783 11.88 -41.03 21.97
N TYR A 784 12.68 -41.42 22.96
CA TYR A 784 12.37 -42.55 23.85
C TYR A 784 11.44 -42.22 25.02
N GLU A 785 11.05 -40.95 25.17
CA GLU A 785 10.12 -40.45 26.21
C GLU A 785 8.72 -41.10 26.17
N GLY A 786 8.36 -41.75 25.05
CA GLY A 786 7.10 -42.51 24.92
C GLY A 786 7.28 -44.04 24.83
N SER A 787 8.52 -44.54 24.90
CA SER A 787 8.79 -45.98 24.92
C SER A 787 8.69 -46.46 26.37
N GLY A 788 7.83 -47.46 26.65
CA GLY A 788 7.60 -47.98 28.01
C GLY A 788 8.81 -48.66 28.68
N TYR A 789 10.02 -48.42 28.17
CA TYR A 789 11.29 -48.93 28.69
C TYR A 789 11.83 -48.13 29.89
N TYR A 790 11.44 -46.85 30.04
CA TYR A 790 11.89 -45.99 31.14
C TYR A 790 10.70 -45.49 31.97
N LEU A 791 10.88 -45.37 33.29
CA LEU A 791 9.81 -45.08 34.27
C LEU A 791 9.49 -43.58 34.45
N ASP A 792 9.92 -42.69 33.54
CA ASP A 792 9.72 -41.24 33.66
C ASP A 792 8.31 -40.76 33.19
N ASP A 793 7.31 -41.64 33.33
CA ASP A 793 6.05 -41.61 32.59
C ASP A 793 4.99 -40.70 33.24
N GLU A 794 5.12 -39.38 33.09
CA GLU A 794 3.95 -38.49 33.05
C GLU A 794 3.72 -37.99 31.62
N LYS A 795 2.73 -38.59 30.94
CA LYS A 795 2.23 -38.07 29.66
C LYS A 795 1.69 -36.65 29.84
N LYS A 796 2.53 -35.68 29.50
CA LYS A 796 2.21 -34.24 29.52
C LYS A 796 1.04 -33.95 28.56
N LYS A 797 -0.13 -33.66 29.13
CA LYS A 797 -1.40 -33.40 28.41
C LYS A 797 -1.31 -32.14 27.52
N TRP A 798 -1.85 -32.22 26.31
CA TRP A 798 -1.80 -31.14 25.30
C TRP A 798 -2.56 -29.86 25.70
N TRP A 799 -3.47 -29.95 26.66
CA TRP A 799 -4.29 -28.84 27.17
C TRP A 799 -3.70 -28.10 28.39
N ASN A 800 -2.44 -28.37 28.78
CA ASN A 800 -1.84 -27.66 29.91
C ASN A 800 -1.44 -26.21 29.51
N LEU A 801 -2.38 -25.28 29.71
CA LEU A 801 -2.28 -23.84 29.40
C LEU A 801 -1.06 -23.14 30.01
N LYS A 802 -0.51 -23.63 31.14
CA LYS A 802 0.71 -23.07 31.75
C LYS A 802 1.93 -23.15 30.83
N ARG A 803 1.91 -24.04 29.83
CA ARG A 803 2.98 -24.24 28.86
C ARG A 803 2.92 -23.28 27.68
N TRP A 804 1.79 -22.60 27.46
CA TRP A 804 1.66 -21.62 26.37
C TRP A 804 2.31 -20.27 26.72
N PHE A 805 2.58 -20.04 28.01
CA PHE A 805 3.15 -18.79 28.55
C PHE A 805 4.57 -18.95 29.15
N LYS A 806 5.15 -20.16 29.14
CA LYS A 806 6.57 -20.42 29.44
C LYS A 806 7.32 -20.58 28.13
#